data_AF-A0A9E2AIC1-F1
#
_entry.id   AF-A0A9E2AIC1-F1
#
_cell.length_a   1.000
_cell.length_b   1.000
_cell.length_c   1.000
_cell.angle_alpha   90.00
_cell.angle_beta   90.00
_cell.angle_gamma   90.00
#
_symmetry.space_group_name_H-M   'P 1'
#
loop_
_entity.id
_entity.type
_entity.pdbx_description
1 polymer ?
#
loop_
_entity_poly.entity_id
_entity_poly.type
_entity_poly.pdbx_seq_one_letter_code
_entity_poly.pdbx_strand_id
1 'polypeptide(L)'
;MKVMQLMKSNFNLLIILFSILSLTIVSCDDDDPEVDPISITFNGSSGSIAENSATPFTVTINSSIAAPGDGSVDVSITGANYGTQYTNSVGSASFTASFTQGASFASFTLSPVDNNDVDGDKVLTITLSNPSGLVELGTQTTYTLTIQDDDVALTPINFAETSATISETNGAYTVNLNLDSNPNSMAGGVNVDVTGGVYGTDFTTDPVASGGTISLNVPAITNTVSFTVTPEVISTIEDEKVITFTLSNPTGGVELGSSTTFTLTITDQYTPISAVRAMYDGSADIDISTDMVIRGIVTSINDAVTSRNLFIQDATGAIVLRFTETHSFPKGNDIEVNLNGAQISDFSDLVQITNGLELSAVTDMGAGTMITPETITIEQLNSGSYQAQYVQVENLSFTAADGSETFSGNKDVSDGTNMAVVRTESYAPWAGDALPLGMGAIKGLAGVFSGTSQLLPQSRSDVFDNMPAGSIAITQAITDFGSVMTNGNSTSQSYTILTVGATENIMVSASDNFEVSLDDVTFAGSVMVDYTLSNVGALTLYVRFSPTTGIAGNKSGTITHSSTGLSAIQFQVSGTETSSQSVIASTSFEEMVVGSQYTDTGDASMDHDLVNNPGESEVDFTASATEIGVDASYFATRDMGSGLTDGDFVGVSDFAGVVGAFTDGTQGYQMSDCDGKMRATFDAIDISSFTTATVSLDIFVQSTGWESDDAIRIWVVGDGGTEIDILNTNGMDLDDNFGELEGIWTTLSMSVSGNSSVQLIVELDSNSGSESIYLDNVQFFAGN
;
A
#
# COMPACT_ATOMS: atom_id res chain seq x y z
N MET A 1 -17.11 93.54 44.01
CA MET A 1 -16.00 94.48 43.76
C MET A 1 -15.89 94.68 42.26
N LYS A 2 -16.11 95.91 41.79
CA LYS A 2 -15.94 96.40 40.41
C LYS A 2 -16.87 95.81 39.33
N VAL A 3 -17.44 96.55 38.38
CA VAL A 3 -17.67 97.99 38.13
C VAL A 3 -18.26 98.05 36.71
N MET A 4 -19.28 98.88 36.50
CA MET A 4 -19.71 99.59 35.26
C MET A 4 -19.85 98.79 33.95
N GLN A 5 -20.91 98.99 33.15
CA GLN A 5 -21.16 100.21 32.36
C GLN A 5 -22.57 100.07 31.72
N LEU A 6 -23.60 100.87 32.07
CA LEU A 6 -23.99 102.17 31.45
C LEU A 6 -24.14 102.08 29.91
N MET A 7 -25.30 102.29 29.27
CA MET A 7 -26.09 103.53 29.16
C MET A 7 -27.39 103.26 28.34
N LYS A 8 -28.57 103.76 28.80
CA LYS A 8 -29.39 104.89 28.25
C LYS A 8 -30.00 104.65 26.85
N SER A 9 -31.18 105.13 26.48
CA SER A 9 -32.28 105.92 27.07
C SER A 9 -33.19 106.25 25.87
N ASN A 10 -34.50 106.30 26.03
CA ASN A 10 -35.25 107.53 25.76
C ASN A 10 -36.71 107.40 26.20
N PHE A 11 -37.02 108.27 27.16
CA PHE A 11 -38.29 108.51 27.80
C PHE A 11 -38.89 109.76 27.14
N ASN A 12 -40.20 109.82 26.90
CA ASN A 12 -40.94 111.07 26.98
C ASN A 12 -42.47 110.83 27.01
N LEU A 13 -43.05 111.18 28.16
CA LEU A 13 -44.21 112.06 28.35
C LEU A 13 -45.49 111.81 27.50
N LEU A 14 -46.65 111.64 28.18
CA LEU A 14 -47.76 112.63 28.22
C LEU A 14 -49.19 112.02 28.38
N ILE A 15 -49.86 112.38 29.49
CA ILE A 15 -51.31 112.67 29.67
C ILE A 15 -52.37 111.52 29.76
N ILE A 16 -53.33 111.75 30.69
CA ILE A 16 -54.73 111.26 30.88
C ILE A 16 -54.92 110.10 31.88
N LEU A 17 -55.86 110.09 32.85
CA LEU A 17 -56.71 111.08 33.54
C LEU A 17 -57.58 110.28 34.56
N PHE A 18 -57.73 110.82 35.78
CA PHE A 18 -58.88 110.71 36.71
C PHE A 18 -59.23 109.37 37.38
N SER A 19 -59.18 109.28 38.72
CA SER A 19 -60.14 109.83 39.74
C SER A 19 -61.15 108.72 40.12
N ILE A 20 -61.56 108.45 41.37
CA ILE A 20 -61.95 109.33 42.47
C ILE A 20 -61.78 108.55 43.80
N LEU A 21 -61.32 109.29 44.82
CA LEU A 21 -61.27 108.94 46.24
C LEU A 21 -62.58 109.38 46.93
N SER A 22 -63.21 108.54 47.74
CA SER A 22 -63.98 109.04 48.90
C SER A 22 -64.11 107.98 49.99
N LEU A 23 -63.54 108.34 51.14
CA LEU A 23 -63.44 107.68 52.42
C LEU A 23 -64.69 107.99 53.26
N THR A 24 -65.26 107.01 53.97
CA THR A 24 -65.94 107.26 55.27
C THR A 24 -65.94 105.96 56.10
N ILE A 25 -65.49 106.10 57.34
CA ILE A 25 -65.27 105.07 58.36
C ILE A 25 -66.53 104.96 59.23
N VAL A 26 -66.95 103.74 59.60
CA VAL A 26 -67.87 103.47 60.73
C VAL A 26 -67.40 102.22 61.50
N SER A 27 -67.29 102.44 62.82
CA SER A 27 -67.14 101.59 64.01
C SER A 27 -66.70 100.12 63.95
N CYS A 28 -65.70 99.83 64.77
CA CYS A 28 -65.30 98.51 65.25
C CYS A 28 -66.39 97.84 66.10
N ASP A 29 -66.66 96.58 65.79
CA ASP A 29 -66.79 95.52 66.79
C ASP A 29 -66.12 94.27 66.18
N ASP A 30 -65.23 93.69 66.96
CA ASP A 30 -64.52 92.40 66.87
C ASP A 30 -64.93 91.42 65.74
N ASP A 31 -64.45 91.64 64.51
CA ASP A 31 -64.32 90.61 63.48
C ASP A 31 -62.81 90.41 63.21
N ASP A 32 -62.25 89.33 63.76
CA ASP A 32 -61.00 88.72 63.30
C ASP A 32 -61.12 88.57 61.77
N PRO A 33 -60.21 89.12 60.93
CA PRO A 33 -60.36 89.00 59.49
C PRO A 33 -60.25 87.53 59.11
N GLU A 34 -61.39 86.87 58.92
CA GLU A 34 -61.46 85.53 58.35
C GLU A 34 -60.81 85.63 56.96
N VAL A 35 -59.62 85.04 56.84
CA VAL A 35 -58.84 85.10 55.62
C VAL A 35 -59.42 84.07 54.66
N ASP A 36 -60.01 84.53 53.56
CA ASP A 36 -60.62 83.64 52.57
C ASP A 36 -59.56 82.69 51.95
N PRO A 37 -59.91 81.41 51.72
CA PRO A 37 -59.03 80.46 51.04
C PRO A 37 -58.78 80.87 49.58
N ILE A 38 -57.61 80.50 49.05
CA ILE A 38 -57.23 80.76 47.66
C ILE A 38 -57.50 79.57 46.74
N SER A 39 -58.00 79.83 45.53
CA SER A 39 -58.21 78.77 44.54
C SER A 39 -56.90 78.31 43.89
N ILE A 40 -56.66 76.99 43.90
CA ILE A 40 -55.51 76.34 43.26
C ILE A 40 -55.92 75.50 42.06
N THR A 41 -55.11 75.53 41.00
CA THR A 41 -55.45 74.91 39.71
C THR A 41 -54.21 74.52 38.93
N PHE A 42 -54.29 73.52 38.05
CA PHE A 42 -53.18 73.19 37.16
C PHE A 42 -52.94 74.29 36.12
N ASN A 43 -51.67 74.50 35.78
CA ASN A 43 -51.27 75.37 34.67
C ASN A 43 -51.40 74.61 33.34
N GLY A 44 -52.63 74.50 32.83
CA GLY A 44 -52.96 73.73 31.64
C GLY A 44 -53.77 72.47 31.95
N SER A 45 -54.18 71.75 30.90
CA SER A 45 -54.99 70.54 31.01
C SER A 45 -54.30 69.27 30.52
N SER A 46 -53.23 69.40 29.71
CA SER A 46 -52.49 68.24 29.20
C SER A 46 -51.04 68.55 28.80
N GLY A 47 -50.21 67.50 28.71
CA GLY A 47 -48.87 67.53 28.13
C GLY A 47 -48.41 66.14 27.66
N SER A 48 -47.22 66.07 27.05
CA SER A 48 -46.59 64.81 26.65
C SER A 48 -45.08 64.80 26.93
N ILE A 49 -44.51 63.62 27.07
CA ILE A 49 -43.08 63.36 27.26
C ILE A 49 -42.73 62.03 26.58
N ALA A 50 -41.58 61.94 25.91
CA ALA A 50 -41.09 60.66 25.37
C ALA A 50 -40.60 59.75 26.50
N GLU A 51 -40.77 58.44 26.36
CA GLU A 51 -40.36 57.45 27.36
C GLU A 51 -38.84 57.48 27.62
N ASN A 52 -38.02 57.61 26.57
CA ASN A 52 -36.58 57.85 26.66
C ASN A 52 -36.15 59.27 27.14
N SER A 53 -37.09 60.13 27.57
CA SER A 53 -36.76 61.50 27.96
C SER A 53 -35.95 61.54 29.25
N ALA A 54 -34.67 61.89 29.12
CA ALA A 54 -33.78 62.13 30.26
C ALA A 54 -34.16 63.35 31.12
N THR A 55 -35.02 64.25 30.62
CA THR A 55 -35.50 65.43 31.35
C THR A 55 -36.89 65.18 31.95
N PRO A 56 -37.07 65.25 33.28
CA PRO A 56 -38.37 65.08 33.92
C PRO A 56 -39.39 66.16 33.51
N PHE A 57 -40.66 65.78 33.36
CA PHE A 57 -41.77 66.70 33.12
C PHE A 57 -42.16 67.43 34.41
N THR A 58 -42.20 68.76 34.41
CA THR A 58 -42.58 69.55 35.59
C THR A 58 -44.09 69.83 35.60
N VAL A 59 -44.78 69.35 36.64
CA VAL A 59 -46.19 69.65 36.89
C VAL A 59 -46.28 70.79 37.88
N THR A 60 -47.00 71.86 37.51
CA THR A 60 -47.17 73.06 38.34
C THR A 60 -48.63 73.27 38.70
N ILE A 61 -48.91 73.40 39.99
CA ILE A 61 -50.20 73.75 40.56
C ILE A 61 -50.10 75.22 40.98
N ASN A 62 -50.77 76.11 40.26
CA ASN A 62 -50.76 77.54 40.53
C ASN A 62 -51.85 77.91 41.52
N SER A 63 -51.62 78.96 42.31
CA SER A 63 -52.67 79.66 43.03
C SER A 63 -53.05 80.97 42.33
N SER A 64 -54.28 81.44 42.55
CA SER A 64 -54.78 82.71 41.99
C SER A 64 -54.02 83.94 42.49
N ILE A 65 -53.50 83.88 43.72
CA ILE A 65 -52.62 84.87 44.37
C ILE A 65 -51.65 84.16 45.32
N ALA A 66 -50.68 84.89 45.90
CA ALA A 66 -49.82 84.35 46.96
C ALA A 66 -50.66 83.87 48.16
N ALA A 67 -50.43 82.64 48.62
CA ALA A 67 -51.21 81.99 49.67
C ALA A 67 -51.20 82.84 50.96
N PRO A 68 -52.35 83.25 51.50
CA PRO A 68 -52.38 84.15 52.65
C PRO A 68 -52.11 83.43 53.98
N GLY A 69 -52.11 82.08 53.97
CA GLY A 69 -51.60 81.21 55.04
C GLY A 69 -51.32 79.81 54.49
N ASP A 70 -50.90 78.88 55.37
CA ASP A 70 -50.56 77.52 54.97
C ASP A 70 -51.80 76.71 54.53
N GLY A 71 -51.63 75.86 53.52
CA GLY A 71 -52.66 74.95 53.03
C GLY A 71 -52.07 73.76 52.27
N SER A 72 -52.92 72.79 51.94
CA SER A 72 -52.49 71.61 51.21
C SER A 72 -53.58 71.05 50.31
N VAL A 73 -53.16 70.22 49.35
CA VAL A 73 -54.06 69.48 48.46
C VAL A 73 -53.51 68.09 48.24
N ASP A 74 -54.39 67.10 48.17
CA ASP A 74 -54.00 65.75 47.79
C ASP A 74 -53.84 65.68 46.27
N VAL A 75 -52.75 65.06 45.83
CA VAL A 75 -52.44 64.76 44.43
C VAL A 75 -52.49 63.26 44.26
N SER A 76 -53.34 62.79 43.36
CA SER A 76 -53.39 61.37 42.96
C SER A 76 -53.06 61.22 41.47
N ILE A 77 -52.17 60.27 41.16
CA ILE A 77 -51.73 59.96 39.80
C ILE A 77 -52.17 58.54 39.46
N THR A 78 -52.93 58.40 38.38
CA THR A 78 -53.51 57.13 37.91
C THR A 78 -53.26 56.96 36.41
N GLY A 79 -53.48 55.77 35.85
CA GLY A 79 -53.37 55.51 34.41
C GLY A 79 -52.08 54.83 33.94
N ALA A 80 -51.04 54.80 34.79
CA ALA A 80 -49.82 54.00 34.60
C ALA A 80 -49.31 53.44 35.94
N ASN A 81 -48.43 52.45 35.89
CA ASN A 81 -47.84 51.80 37.07
C ASN A 81 -46.65 52.62 37.60
N TYR A 82 -46.77 53.11 38.83
CA TYR A 82 -45.69 53.82 39.52
C TYR A 82 -44.53 52.87 39.83
N GLY A 83 -43.31 53.33 39.58
CA GLY A 83 -42.07 52.59 39.82
C GLY A 83 -41.59 51.75 38.62
N THR A 84 -42.48 51.36 37.70
CA THR A 84 -42.12 50.59 36.50
C THR A 84 -42.32 51.35 35.19
N GLN A 85 -43.29 52.28 35.12
CA GLN A 85 -43.56 53.08 33.90
C GLN A 85 -43.29 54.57 34.12
N TYR A 86 -43.38 55.04 35.37
CA TYR A 86 -42.98 56.39 35.73
C TYR A 86 -42.56 56.45 37.20
N THR A 87 -41.78 57.46 37.52
CA THR A 87 -41.45 57.89 38.89
C THR A 87 -41.75 59.37 39.06
N ASN A 88 -41.69 59.88 40.29
CA ASN A 88 -41.83 61.31 40.54
C ASN A 88 -40.89 61.79 41.66
N SER A 89 -40.73 63.11 41.79
CA SER A 89 -39.85 63.72 42.78
C SER A 89 -40.30 63.53 44.24
N VAL A 90 -41.50 63.02 44.49
CA VAL A 90 -42.12 62.90 45.83
C VAL A 90 -42.08 61.47 46.36
N GLY A 91 -41.92 60.47 45.48
CA GLY A 91 -41.72 59.08 45.87
C GLY A 91 -43.01 58.24 45.99
N SER A 92 -44.17 58.73 45.53
CA SER A 92 -45.46 58.01 45.61
C SER A 92 -46.45 58.46 44.53
N ALA A 93 -47.32 57.57 44.05
CA ALA A 93 -48.44 57.90 43.15
C ALA A 93 -49.56 58.72 43.82
N SER A 94 -49.59 58.76 45.15
CA SER A 94 -50.51 59.59 45.93
C SER A 94 -49.75 60.28 47.05
N PHE A 95 -49.84 61.60 47.12
CA PHE A 95 -49.13 62.43 48.08
C PHE A 95 -49.86 63.76 48.29
N THR A 96 -49.45 64.52 49.30
CA THR A 96 -50.01 65.85 49.58
C THR A 96 -49.03 66.93 49.10
N ALA A 97 -49.50 67.88 48.30
CA ALA A 97 -48.75 69.07 47.90
C ALA A 97 -49.08 70.23 48.86
N SER A 98 -48.05 70.88 49.40
CA SER A 98 -48.19 71.97 50.36
C SER A 98 -48.01 73.34 49.71
N PHE A 99 -48.82 74.30 50.15
CA PHE A 99 -48.68 75.72 49.86
C PHE A 99 -48.35 76.43 51.17
N THR A 100 -47.11 76.91 51.32
CA THR A 100 -46.74 77.73 52.47
C THR A 100 -47.21 79.16 52.29
N GLN A 101 -47.44 79.89 53.38
CA GLN A 101 -47.77 81.32 53.33
C GLN A 101 -46.80 82.08 52.41
N GLY A 102 -47.35 82.84 51.46
CA GLY A 102 -46.64 83.61 50.44
C GLY A 102 -46.31 82.86 49.15
N ALA A 103 -46.50 81.54 49.08
CA ALA A 103 -46.24 80.76 47.85
C ALA A 103 -47.32 81.04 46.78
N SER A 104 -46.91 81.09 45.51
CA SER A 104 -47.82 81.28 44.36
C SER A 104 -48.03 80.02 43.52
N PHE A 105 -47.30 78.95 43.83
CA PHE A 105 -47.43 77.65 43.19
C PHE A 105 -46.82 76.55 44.06
N ALA A 106 -47.21 75.32 43.81
CA ALA A 106 -46.51 74.11 44.19
C ALA A 106 -46.15 73.32 42.93
N SER A 107 -45.06 72.56 42.95
CA SER A 107 -44.63 71.79 41.78
C SER A 107 -43.98 70.47 42.19
N PHE A 108 -44.08 69.49 41.30
CA PHE A 108 -43.34 68.23 41.37
C PHE A 108 -42.96 67.81 39.95
N THR A 109 -42.01 66.88 39.81
CA THR A 109 -41.60 66.36 38.51
C THR A 109 -41.99 64.91 38.32
N LEU A 110 -42.32 64.53 37.09
CA LEU A 110 -42.57 63.15 36.64
C LEU A 110 -41.46 62.72 35.69
N SER A 111 -40.87 61.55 35.91
CA SER A 111 -39.85 60.96 35.03
C SER A 111 -40.39 59.64 34.46
N PRO A 112 -40.43 59.44 33.14
CA PRO A 112 -40.72 58.12 32.56
C PRO A 112 -39.62 57.11 32.94
N VAL A 113 -39.94 55.82 32.84
CA VAL A 113 -38.98 54.72 33.02
C VAL A 113 -38.71 54.11 31.65
N ASP A 114 -37.59 54.51 31.05
CA ASP A 114 -37.11 54.04 29.75
C ASP A 114 -36.88 52.52 29.75
N ASN A 115 -37.42 51.83 28.75
CA ASN A 115 -37.26 50.39 28.57
C ASN A 115 -37.17 50.03 27.08
N ASN A 116 -37.51 48.80 26.70
CA ASN A 116 -37.37 48.28 25.33
C ASN A 116 -38.63 47.56 24.85
N ASP A 117 -39.73 47.68 25.59
CA ASP A 117 -40.97 46.97 25.34
C ASP A 117 -41.91 47.84 24.51
N VAL A 118 -42.29 47.35 23.32
CA VAL A 118 -43.30 48.01 22.46
C VAL A 118 -44.68 47.83 23.08
N ASP A 119 -45.07 48.74 23.98
CA ASP A 119 -46.29 48.64 24.75
C ASP A 119 -47.27 49.82 24.53
N GLY A 120 -46.88 50.80 23.71
CA GLY A 120 -47.67 51.95 23.25
C GLY A 120 -47.92 53.02 24.31
N ASP A 121 -48.25 54.24 23.85
CA ASP A 121 -48.45 55.44 24.69
C ASP A 121 -49.28 55.21 25.97
N LYS A 122 -48.77 55.69 27.11
CA LYS A 122 -49.46 55.65 28.41
C LYS A 122 -50.01 57.01 28.79
N VAL A 123 -51.25 57.08 29.29
CA VAL A 123 -51.88 58.34 29.71
C VAL A 123 -52.05 58.38 31.22
N LEU A 124 -51.27 59.23 31.88
CA LEU A 124 -51.39 59.51 33.30
C LEU A 124 -52.45 60.58 33.54
N THR A 125 -53.35 60.35 34.49
CA THR A 125 -54.32 61.34 34.97
C THR A 125 -53.95 61.77 36.39
N ILE A 126 -53.60 63.03 36.53
CA ILE A 126 -53.22 63.68 37.79
C ILE A 126 -54.44 64.46 38.29
N THR A 127 -54.90 64.19 39.51
CA THR A 127 -56.11 64.79 40.08
C THR A 127 -55.82 65.44 41.42
N LEU A 128 -56.32 66.66 41.60
CA LEU A 128 -56.33 67.40 42.86
C LEU A 128 -57.61 67.10 43.64
N SER A 129 -57.49 66.76 44.92
CA SER A 129 -58.61 66.49 45.81
C SER A 129 -58.32 66.95 47.25
N ASN A 130 -59.37 66.94 48.09
CA ASN A 130 -59.28 67.20 49.53
C ASN A 130 -58.43 68.44 49.91
N PRO A 131 -58.75 69.64 49.40
CA PRO A 131 -58.03 70.84 49.82
C PRO A 131 -58.22 71.07 51.33
N SER A 132 -57.19 71.56 52.01
CA SER A 132 -57.22 71.85 53.45
C SER A 132 -56.46 73.13 53.81
N GLY A 133 -56.77 73.75 54.95
CA GLY A 133 -56.20 75.05 55.32
C GLY A 133 -56.79 76.18 54.49
N LEU A 134 -55.96 77.15 54.08
CA LEU A 134 -56.40 78.32 53.31
C LEU A 134 -56.27 78.14 51.78
N VAL A 135 -56.49 76.93 51.27
CA VAL A 135 -56.60 76.64 49.83
C VAL A 135 -57.93 75.97 49.51
N GLU A 136 -58.48 76.24 48.33
CA GLU A 136 -59.66 75.59 47.76
C GLU A 136 -59.39 75.16 46.30
N LEU A 137 -60.19 74.24 45.76
CA LEU A 137 -60.01 73.80 44.37
C LEU A 137 -60.55 74.84 43.38
N GLY A 138 -59.73 75.20 42.39
CA GLY A 138 -60.12 76.02 41.26
C GLY A 138 -60.81 75.22 40.14
N THR A 139 -60.84 75.79 38.94
CA THR A 139 -61.60 75.22 37.81
C THR A 139 -60.93 74.03 37.14
N GLN A 140 -59.59 74.00 37.04
CA GLN A 140 -58.83 72.89 36.45
C GLN A 140 -58.17 72.08 37.57
N THR A 141 -58.82 70.97 37.94
CA THR A 141 -58.38 70.05 39.01
C THR A 141 -57.78 68.74 38.48
N THR A 142 -57.82 68.55 37.16
CA THR A 142 -57.22 67.38 36.49
C THR A 142 -56.20 67.81 35.45
N TYR A 143 -55.14 67.01 35.28
CA TYR A 143 -54.13 67.19 34.24
C TYR A 143 -53.77 65.83 33.64
N THR A 144 -53.73 65.73 32.31
CA THR A 144 -53.32 64.49 31.64
C THR A 144 -51.91 64.59 31.08
N LEU A 145 -51.06 63.61 31.37
CA LEU A 145 -49.71 63.52 30.79
C LEU A 145 -49.60 62.23 29.98
N THR A 146 -49.30 62.34 28.69
CA THR A 146 -49.01 61.17 27.85
C THR A 146 -47.51 60.88 27.85
N ILE A 147 -47.11 59.70 28.30
CA ILE A 147 -45.79 59.13 28.03
C ILE A 147 -45.88 58.47 26.65
N GLN A 148 -45.06 58.93 25.71
CA GLN A 148 -44.99 58.43 24.35
C GLN A 148 -43.96 57.31 24.27
N ASP A 149 -44.41 56.11 23.91
CA ASP A 149 -43.55 54.94 23.70
C ASP A 149 -42.62 55.22 22.50
N ASP A 150 -41.32 54.98 22.67
CA ASP A 150 -40.33 55.16 21.61
C ASP A 150 -39.74 53.86 21.06
N ASP A 151 -40.24 52.71 21.53
CA ASP A 151 -39.84 51.40 21.03
C ASP A 151 -40.57 51.03 19.73
N VAL A 152 -39.88 50.28 18.86
CA VAL A 152 -40.40 49.87 17.54
C VAL A 152 -40.48 48.35 17.41
N ALA A 153 -41.60 47.85 16.89
CA ALA A 153 -41.77 46.43 16.62
C ALA A 153 -40.88 45.97 15.45
N LEU A 154 -40.07 44.93 15.69
CA LEU A 154 -39.26 44.28 14.66
C LEU A 154 -40.08 43.21 13.92
N THR A 155 -39.75 42.98 12.66
CA THR A 155 -40.42 41.97 11.82
C THR A 155 -39.49 40.79 11.55
N PRO A 156 -39.89 39.54 11.87
CA PRO A 156 -39.11 38.36 11.56
C PRO A 156 -38.92 38.17 10.05
N ILE A 157 -37.67 37.94 9.62
CA ILE A 157 -37.32 37.54 8.26
C ILE A 157 -36.91 36.06 8.21
N ASN A 158 -37.45 35.33 7.24
CA ASN A 158 -37.31 33.89 7.06
C ASN A 158 -36.98 33.55 5.60
N PHE A 159 -36.26 32.47 5.33
CA PHE A 159 -36.28 31.86 4.00
C PHE A 159 -37.67 31.30 3.70
N ALA A 160 -38.14 31.50 2.46
CA ALA A 160 -39.44 31.00 2.01
C ALA A 160 -39.47 29.48 1.85
N GLU A 161 -38.32 28.89 1.51
CA GLU A 161 -38.09 27.44 1.38
C GLU A 161 -36.82 27.07 2.15
N THR A 162 -36.68 25.81 2.55
CA THR A 162 -35.48 25.33 3.26
C THR A 162 -34.46 24.68 2.34
N SER A 163 -34.85 24.27 1.13
CA SER A 163 -33.96 23.62 0.18
C SER A 163 -34.47 23.65 -1.25
N ALA A 164 -33.56 23.62 -2.23
CA ALA A 164 -33.88 23.39 -3.65
C ALA A 164 -32.75 22.62 -4.35
N THR A 165 -33.06 22.03 -5.51
CA THR A 165 -32.10 21.35 -6.39
C THR A 165 -32.26 21.88 -7.81
N ILE A 166 -31.15 22.25 -8.45
CA ILE A 166 -31.11 22.74 -9.84
C ILE A 166 -29.93 22.11 -10.59
N SER A 167 -30.01 22.05 -11.92
CA SER A 167 -28.83 21.71 -12.74
C SER A 167 -27.91 22.93 -12.85
N GLU A 168 -26.61 22.72 -13.05
CA GLU A 168 -25.67 23.79 -13.40
C GLU A 168 -26.06 24.52 -14.71
N THR A 169 -26.82 23.87 -15.58
CA THR A 169 -27.35 24.50 -16.81
C THR A 169 -28.60 25.32 -16.58
N ASN A 170 -29.18 25.28 -15.38
CA ASN A 170 -30.21 26.23 -15.01
C ASN A 170 -29.60 27.63 -14.98
N GLY A 171 -30.28 28.58 -15.61
CA GLY A 171 -30.01 30.00 -15.35
C GLY A 171 -30.23 30.37 -13.88
N ALA A 172 -30.06 31.66 -13.57
CA ALA A 172 -30.16 32.16 -12.20
C ALA A 172 -31.42 31.67 -11.43
N TYR A 173 -31.19 31.00 -10.30
CA TYR A 173 -32.21 30.59 -9.35
C TYR A 173 -32.49 31.72 -8.34
N THR A 174 -33.77 32.04 -8.10
CA THR A 174 -34.15 33.11 -7.16
C THR A 174 -34.47 32.55 -5.79
N VAL A 175 -33.71 32.94 -4.77
CA VAL A 175 -33.96 32.60 -3.37
C VAL A 175 -34.84 33.68 -2.74
N ASN A 176 -36.03 33.29 -2.30
CA ASN A 176 -37.00 34.21 -1.69
C ASN A 176 -36.90 34.19 -0.16
N LEU A 177 -36.92 35.37 0.44
CA LEU A 177 -37.08 35.59 1.87
C LEU A 177 -38.43 36.25 2.10
N ASN A 178 -39.17 35.77 3.10
CA ASN A 178 -40.45 36.32 3.51
C ASN A 178 -40.31 37.02 4.86
N LEU A 179 -40.95 38.17 4.97
CA LEU A 179 -41.26 38.79 6.25
C LEU A 179 -42.63 38.27 6.70
N ASP A 180 -42.81 37.98 7.99
CA ASP A 180 -44.11 37.56 8.53
C ASP A 180 -45.22 38.58 8.23
N SER A 181 -46.49 38.22 8.44
CA SER A 181 -47.70 38.86 7.84
C SER A 181 -47.92 40.36 8.05
N ASN A 182 -47.04 41.06 8.78
CA ASN A 182 -46.99 42.51 8.83
C ASN A 182 -45.79 43.02 8.03
N PRO A 183 -45.98 43.88 7.01
CA PRO A 183 -44.85 44.55 6.36
C PRO A 183 -43.98 45.24 7.41
N ASN A 184 -42.65 45.17 7.24
CA ASN A 184 -41.74 45.84 8.14
C ASN A 184 -42.05 47.35 8.21
N SER A 185 -42.34 47.82 9.42
CA SER A 185 -42.71 49.21 9.70
C SER A 185 -41.55 50.19 9.45
N MET A 186 -40.31 49.68 9.49
CA MET A 186 -39.07 50.42 9.29
C MET A 186 -38.10 49.65 8.39
N ALA A 187 -37.32 50.37 7.58
CA ALA A 187 -36.29 49.75 6.75
C ALA A 187 -35.21 49.08 7.61
N GLY A 188 -34.56 48.05 7.06
CA GLY A 188 -33.52 47.30 7.75
C GLY A 188 -32.58 46.61 6.78
N GLY A 189 -31.81 45.66 7.29
CA GLY A 189 -30.92 44.83 6.50
C GLY A 189 -30.67 43.50 7.16
N VAL A 190 -30.31 42.50 6.36
CA VAL A 190 -29.89 41.18 6.82
C VAL A 190 -28.69 40.74 6.00
N ASN A 191 -27.77 40.02 6.64
CA ASN A 191 -26.69 39.35 5.96
C ASN A 191 -27.08 37.90 5.66
N VAL A 192 -26.61 37.37 4.54
CA VAL A 192 -26.72 35.96 4.18
C VAL A 192 -25.31 35.40 4.06
N ASP A 193 -24.91 34.62 5.05
CA ASP A 193 -23.62 33.95 5.06
C ASP A 193 -23.70 32.71 4.15
N VAL A 194 -22.72 32.59 3.26
CA VAL A 194 -22.65 31.57 2.23
C VAL A 194 -21.53 30.60 2.57
N THR A 195 -21.89 29.33 2.70
CA THR A 195 -20.94 28.24 2.99
C THR A 195 -21.25 27.04 2.09
N GLY A 196 -20.27 26.18 1.85
CA GLY A 196 -20.43 25.10 0.86
C GLY A 196 -20.30 25.60 -0.58
N GLY A 197 -19.73 24.76 -1.44
CA GLY A 197 -19.29 25.15 -2.79
C GLY A 197 -18.14 26.18 -2.81
N VAL A 198 -17.63 26.46 -4.00
CA VAL A 198 -16.55 27.42 -4.27
C VAL A 198 -17.10 28.61 -5.07
N TYR A 199 -17.23 29.77 -4.43
CA TYR A 199 -17.76 30.98 -5.07
C TYR A 199 -16.88 31.42 -6.25
N GLY A 200 -17.53 31.70 -7.40
CA GLY A 200 -16.88 32.05 -8.66
C GLY A 200 -16.32 30.87 -9.46
N THR A 201 -16.41 29.64 -8.94
CA THR A 201 -16.09 28.40 -9.66
C THR A 201 -17.31 27.52 -9.81
N ASP A 202 -18.08 27.31 -8.74
CA ASP A 202 -19.29 26.49 -8.75
C ASP A 202 -20.55 27.35 -8.97
N PHE A 203 -20.56 28.58 -8.44
CA PHE A 203 -21.69 29.51 -8.54
C PHE A 203 -21.29 30.96 -8.28
N THR A 204 -22.15 31.89 -8.67
CA THR A 204 -22.11 33.31 -8.30
C THR A 204 -23.48 33.76 -7.77
N THR A 205 -23.56 34.97 -7.19
CA THR A 205 -24.81 35.52 -6.65
C THR A 205 -25.02 36.97 -7.07
N ASP A 206 -26.28 37.39 -7.11
CA ASP A 206 -26.65 38.81 -7.21
C ASP A 206 -27.65 39.16 -6.10
N PRO A 207 -27.29 40.02 -5.12
CA PRO A 207 -26.01 40.74 -5.02
C PRO A 207 -24.77 39.85 -4.81
N VAL A 208 -23.61 40.35 -5.24
CA VAL A 208 -22.32 39.65 -5.10
C VAL A 208 -21.99 39.42 -3.62
N ALA A 209 -21.63 38.19 -3.26
CA ALA A 209 -21.14 37.87 -1.93
C ALA A 209 -19.71 38.40 -1.75
N SER A 210 -19.48 39.20 -0.71
CA SER A 210 -18.15 39.73 -0.37
C SER A 210 -17.71 39.15 0.96
N GLY A 211 -16.53 38.50 0.99
CA GLY A 211 -16.04 37.85 2.20
C GLY A 211 -16.91 36.69 2.69
N GLY A 212 -17.67 36.05 1.79
CA GLY A 212 -18.59 34.95 2.13
C GLY A 212 -19.98 35.40 2.55
N THR A 213 -20.30 36.69 2.46
CA THR A 213 -21.59 37.23 2.92
C THR A 213 -22.26 38.09 1.84
N ILE A 214 -23.55 37.89 1.62
CA ILE A 214 -24.41 38.76 0.81
C ILE A 214 -25.11 39.73 1.76
N SER A 215 -25.06 41.03 1.49
CA SER A 215 -25.79 42.03 2.27
C SER A 215 -27.08 42.43 1.55
N LEU A 216 -28.22 42.14 2.17
CA LEU A 216 -29.55 42.45 1.63
C LEU A 216 -30.14 43.66 2.34
N ASN A 217 -30.54 44.66 1.56
CA ASN A 217 -31.34 45.77 2.04
C ASN A 217 -32.81 45.35 2.08
N VAL A 218 -33.47 45.58 3.22
CA VAL A 218 -34.89 45.28 3.42
C VAL A 218 -35.66 46.61 3.49
N PRO A 219 -36.29 47.07 2.39
CA PRO A 219 -36.99 48.35 2.37
C PRO A 219 -38.20 48.32 3.32
N ALA A 220 -38.60 49.48 3.85
CA ALA A 220 -39.85 49.58 4.62
C ALA A 220 -41.07 49.23 3.76
N ILE A 221 -42.12 48.70 4.38
CA ILE A 221 -43.38 48.34 3.72
C ILE A 221 -43.18 47.22 2.67
N THR A 222 -42.28 46.28 2.95
CA THR A 222 -42.06 45.09 2.10
C THR A 222 -42.42 43.81 2.84
N ASN A 223 -42.88 42.82 2.07
CA ASN A 223 -43.20 41.49 2.58
C ASN A 223 -42.20 40.43 2.10
N THR A 224 -41.40 40.74 1.08
CA THR A 224 -40.44 39.82 0.49
C THR A 224 -39.17 40.56 0.07
N VAL A 225 -38.06 39.85 0.16
CA VAL A 225 -36.74 40.23 -0.38
C VAL A 225 -36.16 38.99 -1.05
N SER A 226 -35.30 39.15 -2.06
CA SER A 226 -34.67 38.02 -2.71
C SER A 226 -33.24 38.34 -3.14
N PHE A 227 -32.49 37.27 -3.41
CA PHE A 227 -31.25 37.30 -4.16
C PHE A 227 -31.27 36.17 -5.17
N THR A 228 -30.34 36.20 -6.12
CA THR A 228 -30.20 35.12 -7.10
C THR A 228 -28.89 34.39 -6.94
N VAL A 229 -28.90 33.10 -7.30
CA VAL A 229 -27.74 32.22 -7.39
C VAL A 229 -27.64 31.75 -8.84
N THR A 230 -26.52 32.01 -9.49
CA THR A 230 -26.26 31.56 -10.86
C THR A 230 -25.18 30.48 -10.80
N PRO A 231 -25.51 29.20 -11.08
CA PRO A 231 -24.50 28.17 -11.23
C PRO A 231 -23.51 28.51 -12.35
N GLU A 232 -22.28 28.05 -12.22
CA GLU A 232 -21.31 28.05 -13.32
C GLU A 232 -21.44 26.73 -14.08
N VAL A 233 -21.51 26.78 -15.42
CA VAL A 233 -21.60 25.56 -16.25
C VAL A 233 -20.20 25.01 -16.46
N ILE A 234 -19.94 23.82 -15.92
CA ILE A 234 -18.65 23.15 -16.01
C ILE A 234 -18.73 22.05 -17.06
N SER A 235 -17.80 22.05 -18.01
CA SER A 235 -17.83 21.12 -19.14
C SER A 235 -17.32 19.72 -18.81
N THR A 236 -17.16 19.33 -17.55
CA THR A 236 -16.59 18.05 -17.11
C THR A 236 -17.42 17.50 -15.98
N ILE A 237 -17.62 16.19 -15.95
CA ILE A 237 -18.39 15.51 -14.90
C ILE A 237 -17.80 15.83 -13.51
N GLU A 238 -18.65 16.30 -12.61
CA GLU A 238 -18.35 16.60 -11.22
C GLU A 238 -19.42 16.10 -10.25
N ASP A 239 -19.03 15.98 -8.99
CA ASP A 239 -19.97 15.68 -7.91
C ASP A 239 -20.89 16.87 -7.63
N GLU A 240 -22.13 16.56 -7.19
CA GLU A 240 -23.13 17.54 -6.77
C GLU A 240 -22.57 18.53 -5.73
N LYS A 241 -22.88 19.83 -5.90
CA LYS A 241 -22.47 20.88 -4.96
C LYS A 241 -23.61 21.23 -4.02
N VAL A 242 -23.36 21.20 -2.71
CA VAL A 242 -24.34 21.63 -1.70
C VAL A 242 -23.88 22.95 -1.08
N ILE A 243 -24.66 24.00 -1.31
CA ILE A 243 -24.42 25.37 -0.82
C ILE A 243 -25.45 25.69 0.25
N THR A 244 -24.99 26.15 1.41
CA THR A 244 -25.82 26.53 2.54
C THR A 244 -25.76 28.04 2.76
N PHE A 245 -26.93 28.66 2.75
CA PHE A 245 -27.17 30.08 3.01
C PHE A 245 -27.78 30.25 4.41
N THR A 246 -27.19 31.09 5.25
CA THR A 246 -27.63 31.34 6.63
C THR A 246 -27.88 32.82 6.88
N LEU A 247 -29.05 33.17 7.42
CA LEU A 247 -29.37 34.55 7.79
C LEU A 247 -28.60 34.96 9.05
N SER A 248 -27.97 36.13 9.03
CA SER A 248 -27.22 36.69 10.15
C SER A 248 -27.32 38.22 10.23
N ASN A 249 -26.88 38.79 11.37
CA ASN A 249 -26.72 40.23 11.58
C ASN A 249 -27.94 41.08 11.12
N PRO A 250 -29.16 40.82 11.62
CA PRO A 250 -30.30 41.68 11.31
C PRO A 250 -30.06 43.09 11.86
N THR A 251 -30.52 44.11 11.12
CA THR A 251 -30.40 45.53 11.51
C THR A 251 -31.68 46.30 11.16
N GLY A 252 -31.94 47.40 11.85
CA GLY A 252 -33.12 48.24 11.59
C GLY A 252 -34.42 47.54 11.99
N GLY A 253 -35.47 47.64 11.15
CA GLY A 253 -36.81 47.14 11.46
C GLY A 253 -37.03 45.62 11.34
N VAL A 254 -35.96 44.82 11.29
CA VAL A 254 -36.06 43.36 11.11
C VAL A 254 -35.33 42.60 12.21
N GLU A 255 -35.82 41.39 12.50
CA GLU A 255 -35.19 40.39 13.35
C GLU A 255 -35.15 39.03 12.65
N LEU A 256 -34.32 38.08 13.11
CA LEU A 256 -34.29 36.74 12.53
C LEU A 256 -35.54 35.95 12.95
N GLY A 257 -36.20 35.31 11.98
CA GLY A 257 -37.30 34.40 12.27
C GLY A 257 -36.86 32.97 12.62
N SER A 258 -37.73 32.00 12.38
CA SER A 258 -37.51 30.59 12.70
C SER A 258 -36.82 29.80 11.58
N SER A 259 -36.95 30.22 10.32
CA SER A 259 -36.33 29.58 9.15
C SER A 259 -35.16 30.41 8.66
N THR A 260 -33.99 30.20 9.26
CA THR A 260 -32.78 31.00 9.01
C THR A 260 -31.76 30.32 8.11
N THR A 261 -32.04 29.12 7.60
CA THR A 261 -31.13 28.34 6.75
C THR A 261 -31.81 27.84 5.48
N PHE A 262 -31.15 27.97 4.33
CA PHE A 262 -31.57 27.43 3.04
C PHE A 262 -30.40 26.68 2.38
N THR A 263 -30.65 25.49 1.83
CA THR A 263 -29.64 24.69 1.12
C THR A 263 -29.96 24.55 -0.37
N LEU A 264 -29.05 24.96 -1.24
CA LEU A 264 -29.16 24.74 -2.68
C LEU A 264 -28.21 23.60 -3.09
N THR A 265 -28.75 22.57 -3.73
CA THR A 265 -27.97 21.53 -4.40
C THR A 265 -27.87 21.85 -5.89
N ILE A 266 -26.66 21.97 -6.42
CA ILE A 266 -26.40 22.11 -7.86
C ILE A 266 -25.94 20.74 -8.37
N THR A 267 -26.65 20.19 -9.34
CA THR A 267 -26.31 18.92 -10.01
C THR A 267 -25.63 19.20 -11.35
N ASP A 268 -24.68 18.35 -11.71
CA ASP A 268 -24.07 18.35 -13.04
C ASP A 268 -25.13 18.09 -14.14
N GLN A 269 -24.88 18.58 -15.35
CA GLN A 269 -25.72 18.27 -16.51
C GLN A 269 -25.56 16.82 -17.03
N TYR A 270 -24.47 16.15 -16.64
CA TYR A 270 -24.09 14.82 -17.03
C TYR A 270 -24.30 13.82 -15.89
N THR A 271 -24.93 12.69 -16.21
CA THR A 271 -25.03 11.56 -15.30
C THR A 271 -23.74 10.73 -15.38
N PRO A 272 -23.07 10.42 -14.25
CA PRO A 272 -21.93 9.53 -14.24
C PRO A 272 -22.27 8.16 -14.85
N ILE A 273 -21.38 7.60 -15.67
CA ILE A 273 -21.59 6.28 -16.29
C ILE A 273 -21.81 5.20 -15.23
N SER A 274 -21.12 5.29 -14.09
CA SER A 274 -21.34 4.36 -12.96
C SER A 274 -22.78 4.40 -12.42
N ALA A 275 -23.38 5.58 -12.32
CA ALA A 275 -24.76 5.75 -11.87
C ALA A 275 -25.75 5.16 -12.88
N VAL A 276 -25.50 5.33 -14.18
CA VAL A 276 -26.30 4.68 -15.24
C VAL A 276 -26.20 3.16 -15.13
N ARG A 277 -25.00 2.60 -14.96
CA ARG A 277 -24.83 1.15 -14.77
C ARG A 277 -25.54 0.64 -13.53
N ALA A 278 -25.51 1.38 -12.43
CA ALA A 278 -26.13 1.00 -11.17
C ALA A 278 -27.67 0.94 -11.25
N MET A 279 -28.29 1.55 -12.26
CA MET A 279 -29.73 1.40 -12.50
C MET A 279 -30.10 -0.04 -12.87
N TYR A 280 -29.20 -0.79 -13.51
CA TYR A 280 -29.44 -2.14 -14.00
C TYR A 280 -28.98 -3.21 -12.99
N ASP A 281 -29.94 -3.95 -12.43
CA ASP A 281 -29.70 -5.01 -11.44
C ASP A 281 -29.57 -6.41 -12.06
N GLY A 282 -29.61 -6.53 -13.40
CA GLY A 282 -29.53 -7.81 -14.11
C GLY A 282 -30.86 -8.57 -14.22
N SER A 283 -31.97 -8.04 -13.68
CA SER A 283 -33.25 -8.76 -13.65
C SER A 283 -34.13 -8.56 -14.89
N ALA A 284 -34.10 -7.36 -15.48
CA ALA A 284 -34.86 -6.99 -16.68
C ALA A 284 -34.26 -5.75 -17.35
N ASP A 285 -34.51 -5.60 -18.65
CA ASP A 285 -34.13 -4.41 -19.40
C ASP A 285 -34.86 -3.15 -18.86
N ILE A 286 -34.18 -2.00 -18.90
CA ILE A 286 -34.66 -0.74 -18.34
C ILE A 286 -34.78 0.32 -19.44
N ASP A 287 -36.01 0.75 -19.73
CA ASP A 287 -36.26 1.86 -20.64
C ASP A 287 -35.96 3.21 -19.97
N ILE A 288 -35.09 4.00 -20.59
CA ILE A 288 -34.72 5.34 -20.11
C ILE A 288 -35.72 6.33 -20.71
N SER A 289 -36.63 6.85 -19.89
CA SER A 289 -37.69 7.79 -20.30
C SER A 289 -37.50 9.22 -19.79
N THR A 290 -36.42 9.47 -19.06
CA THR A 290 -36.00 10.80 -18.59
C THR A 290 -34.92 11.34 -19.50
N ASP A 291 -34.83 12.68 -19.61
CA ASP A 291 -33.71 13.34 -20.28
C ASP A 291 -32.42 13.10 -19.45
N MET A 292 -31.68 12.05 -19.82
CA MET A 292 -30.44 11.63 -19.19
C MET A 292 -29.32 11.71 -20.22
N VAL A 293 -28.25 12.41 -19.88
CA VAL A 293 -27.11 12.62 -20.76
C VAL A 293 -25.87 12.08 -20.07
N ILE A 294 -25.08 11.29 -20.77
CA ILE A 294 -23.75 10.85 -20.30
C ILE A 294 -22.67 11.45 -21.19
N ARG A 295 -21.45 11.56 -20.67
CA ARG A 295 -20.29 12.02 -21.42
C ARG A 295 -19.10 11.13 -21.13
N GLY A 296 -18.29 10.84 -22.14
CA GLY A 296 -17.14 9.96 -21.97
C GLY A 296 -16.19 9.96 -23.14
N ILE A 297 -14.98 9.46 -22.90
CA ILE A 297 -13.94 9.28 -23.91
C ILE A 297 -14.16 7.94 -24.61
N VAL A 298 -14.15 7.95 -25.94
CA VAL A 298 -14.19 6.73 -26.74
C VAL A 298 -12.92 5.91 -26.52
N THR A 299 -13.07 4.67 -26.06
CA THR A 299 -11.95 3.75 -25.80
C THR A 299 -11.81 2.66 -26.85
N SER A 300 -12.83 2.43 -27.67
CA SER A 300 -12.86 1.38 -28.71
C SER A 300 -12.46 1.85 -30.11
N ILE A 301 -12.03 0.91 -30.96
CA ILE A 301 -11.93 1.09 -32.43
C ILE A 301 -12.83 0.11 -33.19
N ASN A 302 -13.34 0.52 -34.35
CA ASN A 302 -14.19 -0.31 -35.23
C ASN A 302 -13.50 -1.56 -35.79
N ASP A 303 -12.18 -1.62 -35.73
CA ASP A 303 -11.40 -2.77 -36.18
C ASP A 303 -11.27 -3.86 -35.10
N ALA A 304 -11.54 -3.52 -33.82
CA ALA A 304 -11.38 -4.41 -32.68
C ALA A 304 -12.70 -4.84 -32.05
N VAL A 305 -13.77 -4.10 -32.32
CA VAL A 305 -15.14 -4.42 -31.91
C VAL A 305 -16.07 -4.20 -33.10
N THR A 306 -17.29 -4.75 -33.06
CA THR A 306 -18.25 -4.54 -34.16
C THR A 306 -18.46 -3.04 -34.37
N SER A 307 -18.52 -2.57 -35.62
CA SER A 307 -18.64 -1.13 -35.94
C SER A 307 -19.96 -0.46 -35.54
N ARG A 308 -20.82 -1.18 -34.81
CA ARG A 308 -22.05 -0.69 -34.18
C ARG A 308 -21.92 -0.57 -32.65
N ASN A 309 -20.79 -1.02 -32.09
CA ASN A 309 -20.50 -0.95 -30.67
C ASN A 309 -19.44 0.12 -30.44
N LEU A 310 -19.74 1.06 -29.55
CA LEU A 310 -18.81 2.09 -29.11
C LEU A 310 -18.63 1.97 -27.60
N PHE A 311 -17.40 1.78 -27.15
CA PHE A 311 -17.10 1.80 -25.73
C PHE A 311 -16.69 3.22 -25.35
N ILE A 312 -17.33 3.74 -24.32
CA ILE A 312 -17.00 5.04 -23.75
C ILE A 312 -16.71 4.89 -22.25
N GLN A 313 -15.82 5.75 -21.76
CA GLN A 313 -15.39 5.73 -20.38
C GLN A 313 -15.24 7.15 -19.83
N ASP A 314 -15.73 7.35 -18.61
CA ASP A 314 -15.48 8.54 -17.80
C ASP A 314 -14.64 8.16 -16.56
N ALA A 315 -14.46 9.11 -15.63
CA ALA A 315 -13.71 8.86 -14.40
C ALA A 315 -14.42 7.88 -13.44
N THR A 316 -15.71 7.60 -13.64
CA THR A 316 -16.56 6.82 -12.75
C THR A 316 -16.80 5.39 -13.26
N GLY A 317 -16.77 5.18 -14.57
CA GLY A 317 -17.00 3.87 -15.18
C GLY A 317 -16.99 3.89 -16.71
N ALA A 318 -17.32 2.74 -17.30
CA ALA A 318 -17.41 2.59 -18.75
C ALA A 318 -18.66 1.82 -19.16
N ILE A 319 -19.16 2.09 -20.35
CA ILE A 319 -20.34 1.44 -20.90
C ILE A 319 -20.22 1.25 -22.40
N VAL A 320 -20.87 0.21 -22.92
CA VAL A 320 -20.96 -0.05 -24.35
C VAL A 320 -22.25 0.58 -24.88
N LEU A 321 -22.14 1.32 -25.97
CA LEU A 321 -23.26 1.87 -26.72
C LEU A 321 -23.48 1.01 -27.97
N ARG A 322 -24.67 0.44 -28.11
CA ARG A 322 -25.07 -0.37 -29.25
C ARG A 322 -25.97 0.44 -30.17
N PHE A 323 -25.43 0.89 -31.29
CA PHE A 323 -26.16 1.66 -32.29
C PHE A 323 -26.97 0.77 -33.25
N THR A 324 -28.03 1.36 -33.82
CA THR A 324 -28.85 0.73 -34.87
C THR A 324 -28.10 0.59 -36.21
N GLU A 325 -27.10 1.44 -36.43
CA GLU A 325 -26.26 1.52 -37.62
C GLU A 325 -24.76 1.62 -37.28
N THR A 326 -23.90 1.59 -38.31
CA THR A 326 -22.45 1.70 -38.13
C THR A 326 -22.04 3.14 -37.84
N HIS A 327 -21.19 3.35 -36.84
CA HIS A 327 -20.63 4.66 -36.51
C HIS A 327 -19.16 4.80 -36.96
N SER A 328 -18.64 6.02 -36.89
CA SER A 328 -17.25 6.35 -37.21
C SER A 328 -16.55 7.22 -36.15
N PHE A 329 -17.07 7.26 -34.92
CA PHE A 329 -16.46 8.00 -33.81
C PHE A 329 -15.03 7.50 -33.53
N PRO A 330 -14.00 8.36 -33.60
CA PRO A 330 -12.62 7.97 -33.35
C PRO A 330 -12.35 7.60 -31.88
N LYS A 331 -11.46 6.63 -31.65
CA LYS A 331 -10.87 6.40 -30.31
C LYS A 331 -10.18 7.68 -29.83
N GLY A 332 -10.47 8.06 -28.58
CA GLY A 332 -9.95 9.26 -27.92
C GLY A 332 -10.79 10.52 -28.11
N ASN A 333 -11.86 10.47 -28.92
CA ASN A 333 -12.81 11.57 -28.94
C ASN A 333 -13.63 11.58 -27.65
N ASP A 334 -13.96 12.80 -27.21
CA ASP A 334 -14.92 13.06 -26.15
C ASP A 334 -16.31 13.20 -26.79
N ILE A 335 -17.27 12.43 -26.27
CA ILE A 335 -18.62 12.43 -26.81
C ILE A 335 -19.66 12.59 -25.71
N GLU A 336 -20.71 13.32 -26.03
CA GLU A 336 -21.92 13.45 -25.23
C GLU A 336 -23.02 12.59 -25.85
N VAL A 337 -23.77 11.86 -25.04
CA VAL A 337 -24.80 10.91 -25.50
C VAL A 337 -26.10 11.14 -24.73
N ASN A 338 -27.15 11.52 -25.45
CA ASN A 338 -28.50 11.58 -24.92
C ASN A 338 -29.13 10.18 -24.91
N LEU A 339 -29.50 9.70 -23.73
CA LEU A 339 -30.03 8.37 -23.51
C LEU A 339 -31.57 8.32 -23.51
N ASN A 340 -32.25 9.44 -23.74
CA ASN A 340 -33.71 9.48 -23.75
C ASN A 340 -34.27 8.58 -24.86
N GLY A 341 -35.11 7.63 -24.48
CA GLY A 341 -35.68 6.62 -25.37
C GLY A 341 -34.78 5.40 -25.62
N ALA A 342 -33.56 5.37 -25.09
CA ALA A 342 -32.69 4.20 -25.12
C ALA A 342 -33.04 3.22 -23.99
N GLN A 343 -32.39 2.06 -23.97
CA GLN A 343 -32.60 1.02 -22.97
C GLN A 343 -31.27 0.53 -22.40
N ILE A 344 -31.22 0.29 -21.09
CA ILE A 344 -30.12 -0.44 -20.44
C ILE A 344 -30.47 -1.93 -20.46
N SER A 345 -29.57 -2.75 -20.99
CA SER A 345 -29.68 -4.22 -20.96
C SER A 345 -28.30 -4.86 -20.91
N ASP A 346 -28.23 -6.18 -20.93
CA ASP A 346 -26.99 -6.91 -21.15
C ASP A 346 -26.99 -7.62 -22.52
N PHE A 347 -25.78 -7.86 -23.05
CA PHE A 347 -25.58 -8.80 -24.14
C PHE A 347 -24.59 -9.87 -23.71
N SER A 348 -25.11 -11.05 -23.38
CA SER A 348 -24.29 -12.17 -22.88
C SER A 348 -23.45 -11.74 -21.67
N ASP A 349 -24.10 -11.13 -20.68
CA ASP A 349 -23.53 -10.64 -19.42
C ASP A 349 -22.75 -9.30 -19.51
N LEU A 350 -22.60 -8.70 -20.70
CA LEU A 350 -22.01 -7.36 -20.86
C LEU A 350 -23.07 -6.27 -20.86
N VAL A 351 -23.08 -5.42 -19.83
CA VAL A 351 -24.04 -4.29 -19.73
C VAL A 351 -23.78 -3.26 -20.81
N GLN A 352 -24.84 -2.84 -21.49
CA GLN A 352 -24.83 -1.92 -22.63
C GLN A 352 -26.05 -0.99 -22.63
N ILE A 353 -25.94 0.12 -23.35
CA ILE A 353 -27.07 0.93 -23.81
C ILE A 353 -27.45 0.46 -25.21
N THR A 354 -28.74 0.20 -25.45
CA THR A 354 -29.25 -0.34 -26.69
C THR A 354 -30.68 0.17 -27.00
N ASN A 355 -31.38 -0.54 -27.88
CA ASN A 355 -32.78 -0.35 -28.28
C ASN A 355 -33.06 1.01 -28.92
N GLY A 356 -32.73 1.15 -30.21
CA GLY A 356 -33.05 2.36 -30.96
C GLY A 356 -32.09 3.53 -30.76
N LEU A 357 -30.92 3.30 -30.13
CA LEU A 357 -29.88 4.33 -30.03
C LEU A 357 -29.37 4.68 -31.45
N GLU A 358 -29.79 5.86 -31.93
CA GLU A 358 -29.40 6.43 -33.22
C GLU A 358 -28.13 7.28 -33.09
N LEU A 359 -27.41 7.48 -34.20
CA LEU A 359 -26.22 8.36 -34.20
C LEU A 359 -26.55 9.82 -33.87
N SER A 360 -27.80 10.25 -34.10
CA SER A 360 -28.31 11.59 -33.77
C SER A 360 -28.35 11.88 -32.28
N ALA A 361 -28.30 10.84 -31.44
CA ALA A 361 -28.23 10.97 -29.98
C ALA A 361 -26.84 11.35 -29.47
N VAL A 362 -25.81 11.32 -30.34
CA VAL A 362 -24.41 11.57 -29.97
C VAL A 362 -23.94 12.90 -30.53
N THR A 363 -23.35 13.72 -29.66
CA THR A 363 -22.60 14.92 -30.04
C THR A 363 -21.11 14.64 -29.87
N ASP A 364 -20.35 14.72 -30.96
CA ASP A 364 -18.89 14.59 -30.94
C ASP A 364 -18.26 15.94 -30.58
N MET A 365 -17.59 15.99 -29.42
CA MET A 365 -16.94 17.19 -28.89
C MET A 365 -15.50 17.35 -29.41
N GLY A 366 -15.03 16.41 -30.26
CA GLY A 366 -13.69 16.37 -30.81
C GLY A 366 -12.73 15.56 -29.96
N ALA A 367 -11.41 15.74 -30.19
CA ALA A 367 -10.38 15.00 -29.48
C ALA A 367 -10.37 15.36 -27.98
N GLY A 368 -10.54 14.35 -27.13
CA GLY A 368 -10.43 14.47 -25.68
C GLY A 368 -9.05 14.07 -25.16
N THR A 369 -8.93 14.03 -23.83
CA THR A 369 -7.74 13.46 -23.18
C THR A 369 -7.93 11.95 -23.04
N MET A 370 -7.05 11.16 -23.65
CA MET A 370 -7.09 9.71 -23.54
C MET A 370 -7.02 9.26 -22.08
N ILE A 371 -7.92 8.37 -21.69
CA ILE A 371 -7.90 7.72 -20.38
C ILE A 371 -6.62 6.90 -20.24
N THR A 372 -5.94 7.05 -19.11
CA THR A 372 -4.83 6.15 -18.73
C THR A 372 -5.43 4.87 -18.17
N PRO A 373 -5.14 3.68 -18.75
CA PRO A 373 -5.75 2.44 -18.29
C PRO A 373 -5.34 2.11 -16.86
N GLU A 374 -6.31 1.67 -16.05
CA GLU A 374 -6.04 1.17 -14.70
C GLU A 374 -5.37 -0.21 -14.78
N THR A 375 -4.32 -0.42 -13.98
CA THR A 375 -3.66 -1.74 -13.86
C THR A 375 -4.44 -2.61 -12.89
N ILE A 376 -4.91 -3.78 -13.35
CA ILE A 376 -5.68 -4.75 -12.58
C ILE A 376 -5.06 -6.16 -12.68
N THR A 377 -5.48 -7.07 -11.79
CA THR A 377 -5.13 -8.50 -11.85
C THR A 377 -6.13 -9.31 -12.69
N ILE A 378 -5.78 -10.56 -13.04
CA ILE A 378 -6.73 -11.51 -13.65
C ILE A 378 -7.94 -11.74 -12.72
N GLU A 379 -7.73 -11.82 -11.41
CA GLU A 379 -8.82 -12.02 -10.45
C GLU A 379 -9.81 -10.85 -10.47
N GLN A 380 -9.30 -9.61 -10.50
CA GLN A 380 -10.11 -8.40 -10.63
C GLN A 380 -10.86 -8.36 -11.98
N LEU A 381 -10.22 -8.75 -13.09
CA LEU A 381 -10.89 -8.90 -14.38
C LEU A 381 -12.03 -9.94 -14.30
N ASN A 382 -11.75 -11.08 -13.69
CA ASN A 382 -12.70 -12.19 -13.55
C ASN A 382 -13.86 -11.89 -12.59
N SER A 383 -13.73 -10.89 -11.72
CA SER A 383 -14.84 -10.41 -10.88
C SER A 383 -15.97 -9.73 -11.68
N GLY A 384 -15.68 -9.27 -12.90
CA GLY A 384 -16.61 -8.51 -13.73
C GLY A 384 -16.82 -7.05 -13.33
N SER A 385 -16.20 -6.57 -12.24
CA SER A 385 -16.35 -5.18 -11.77
C SER A 385 -15.81 -4.13 -12.75
N TYR A 386 -14.92 -4.53 -13.66
CA TYR A 386 -14.26 -3.66 -14.64
C TYR A 386 -14.92 -3.69 -16.03
N GLN A 387 -16.13 -4.25 -16.17
CA GLN A 387 -16.83 -4.36 -17.46
C GLN A 387 -16.82 -3.04 -18.27
N ALA A 388 -16.56 -3.18 -19.56
CA ALA A 388 -16.38 -2.15 -20.57
C ALA A 388 -15.19 -1.18 -20.37
N GLN A 389 -14.48 -1.24 -19.24
CA GLN A 389 -13.36 -0.32 -19.00
C GLN A 389 -12.13 -0.72 -19.81
N TYR A 390 -11.34 0.28 -20.21
CA TYR A 390 -10.02 0.08 -20.79
C TYR A 390 -8.98 -0.07 -19.68
N VAL A 391 -8.44 -1.28 -19.53
CA VAL A 391 -7.59 -1.69 -18.41
C VAL A 391 -6.26 -2.27 -18.91
N GLN A 392 -5.29 -2.40 -18.00
CA GLN A 392 -4.01 -3.07 -18.22
C GLN A 392 -3.86 -4.25 -17.25
N VAL A 393 -3.39 -5.39 -17.74
CA VAL A 393 -3.04 -6.56 -16.92
C VAL A 393 -1.59 -6.93 -17.19
N GLU A 394 -0.79 -7.10 -16.14
CA GLU A 394 0.65 -7.32 -16.24
C GLU A 394 1.02 -8.80 -16.12
N ASN A 395 2.24 -9.14 -16.56
CA ASN A 395 2.84 -10.47 -16.41
C ASN A 395 1.98 -11.60 -16.99
N LEU A 396 1.38 -11.36 -18.16
CA LEU A 396 0.58 -12.37 -18.86
C LEU A 396 1.41 -13.10 -19.90
N SER A 397 1.23 -14.41 -20.04
CA SER A 397 1.71 -15.21 -21.16
C SER A 397 0.56 -15.90 -21.88
N PHE A 398 0.62 -15.96 -23.22
CA PHE A 398 -0.30 -16.78 -24.01
C PHE A 398 0.07 -18.26 -23.87
N THR A 399 -0.88 -19.10 -23.43
CA THR A 399 -0.60 -20.53 -23.15
C THR A 399 -0.40 -21.36 -24.41
N ALA A 400 -0.97 -20.91 -25.54
CA ALA A 400 -0.84 -21.56 -26.84
C ALA A 400 0.21 -20.91 -27.75
N ALA A 401 1.00 -19.94 -27.26
CA ALA A 401 2.01 -19.31 -28.10
C ALA A 401 3.15 -20.29 -28.41
N ASP A 402 3.24 -20.70 -29.67
CA ASP A 402 4.24 -21.64 -30.19
C ASP A 402 5.04 -21.06 -31.38
N GLY A 403 4.85 -19.76 -31.66
CA GLY A 403 5.41 -19.05 -32.81
C GLY A 403 4.60 -19.19 -34.11
N SER A 404 3.53 -19.99 -34.12
CA SER A 404 2.66 -20.21 -35.28
C SER A 404 1.19 -19.84 -35.04
N GLU A 405 0.70 -20.01 -33.82
CA GLU A 405 -0.62 -19.57 -33.39
C GLU A 405 -0.77 -18.05 -33.50
N THR A 406 -1.94 -17.59 -33.92
CA THR A 406 -2.22 -16.17 -34.23
C THR A 406 -3.21 -15.54 -33.26
N PHE A 407 -3.34 -14.21 -33.24
CA PHE A 407 -4.29 -13.52 -32.35
C PHE A 407 -5.78 -13.85 -32.59
N SER A 408 -6.16 -14.25 -33.81
CA SER A 408 -7.55 -14.44 -34.22
C SER A 408 -8.32 -15.40 -33.31
N GLY A 409 -9.47 -14.94 -32.80
CA GLY A 409 -10.35 -15.75 -31.95
C GLY A 409 -10.21 -15.43 -30.46
N ASN A 410 -10.41 -16.47 -29.64
CA ASN A 410 -10.19 -16.44 -28.19
C ASN A 410 -8.87 -17.14 -27.91
N LYS A 411 -7.98 -16.49 -27.17
CA LYS A 411 -6.68 -17.05 -26.78
C LYS A 411 -6.51 -16.95 -25.27
N ASP A 412 -6.17 -18.07 -24.66
CA ASP A 412 -5.98 -18.15 -23.23
C ASP A 412 -4.66 -17.50 -22.82
N VAL A 413 -4.72 -16.73 -21.73
CA VAL A 413 -3.56 -16.10 -21.09
C VAL A 413 -3.52 -16.46 -19.61
N SER A 414 -2.31 -16.53 -19.06
CA SER A 414 -2.06 -16.83 -17.64
C SER A 414 -1.08 -15.86 -17.02
N ASP A 415 -1.27 -15.56 -15.73
CA ASP A 415 -0.29 -14.91 -14.85
C ASP A 415 0.58 -15.93 -14.08
N GLY A 416 0.48 -17.22 -14.42
CA GLY A 416 1.11 -18.35 -13.73
C GLY A 416 0.21 -19.02 -12.67
N THR A 417 -0.87 -18.37 -12.23
CA THR A 417 -1.82 -18.90 -11.23
C THR A 417 -3.26 -18.90 -11.74
N ASN A 418 -3.69 -17.79 -12.33
CA ASN A 418 -5.02 -17.55 -12.85
C ASN A 418 -5.03 -17.58 -14.38
N MET A 419 -6.23 -17.73 -14.94
CA MET A 419 -6.48 -17.76 -16.37
C MET A 419 -7.47 -16.65 -16.76
N ALA A 420 -7.24 -16.05 -17.93
CA ALA A 420 -8.17 -15.14 -18.59
C ALA A 420 -8.14 -15.39 -20.11
N VAL A 421 -9.05 -14.74 -20.83
CA VAL A 421 -9.11 -14.81 -22.30
C VAL A 421 -8.75 -13.47 -22.90
N VAL A 422 -7.97 -13.49 -23.97
CA VAL A 422 -7.81 -12.37 -24.90
C VAL A 422 -8.64 -12.66 -26.14
N ARG A 423 -9.56 -11.75 -26.48
CA ARG A 423 -10.45 -11.83 -27.64
C ARG A 423 -9.99 -10.85 -28.71
N THR A 424 -9.63 -11.37 -29.89
CA THR A 424 -9.33 -10.56 -31.08
C THR A 424 -10.27 -10.91 -32.22
N GLU A 425 -11.02 -9.93 -32.69
CA GLU A 425 -11.90 -10.08 -33.85
C GLU A 425 -11.12 -10.52 -35.10
N SER A 426 -11.68 -11.41 -35.91
CA SER A 426 -10.96 -11.99 -37.06
C SER A 426 -10.65 -10.98 -38.17
N TYR A 427 -11.30 -9.82 -38.15
CA TYR A 427 -11.07 -8.70 -39.05
C TYR A 427 -10.13 -7.63 -38.46
N ALA A 428 -9.66 -7.78 -37.23
CA ALA A 428 -8.68 -6.86 -36.67
C ALA A 428 -7.37 -6.91 -37.49
N PRO A 429 -6.72 -5.78 -37.79
CA PRO A 429 -5.51 -5.73 -38.60
C PRO A 429 -4.38 -6.64 -38.14
N TRP A 430 -4.31 -6.95 -36.84
CA TRP A 430 -3.29 -7.81 -36.23
C TRP A 430 -3.78 -9.22 -35.90
N ALA A 431 -4.99 -9.60 -36.30
CA ALA A 431 -5.55 -10.92 -35.99
C ALA A 431 -4.70 -12.07 -36.57
N GLY A 432 -4.02 -11.82 -37.69
CA GLY A 432 -3.11 -12.79 -38.33
C GLY A 432 -1.68 -12.77 -37.80
N ASP A 433 -1.33 -11.85 -36.90
CA ASP A 433 0.02 -11.82 -36.32
C ASP A 433 0.19 -13.01 -35.36
N ALA A 434 1.40 -13.56 -35.30
CA ALA A 434 1.74 -14.61 -34.36
C ALA A 434 1.63 -14.10 -32.90
N LEU A 435 1.17 -14.97 -32.00
CA LEU A 435 1.12 -14.68 -30.57
C LEU A 435 2.53 -14.44 -30.03
N PRO A 436 2.74 -13.38 -29.24
CA PRO A 436 4.04 -13.12 -28.65
C PRO A 436 4.35 -14.19 -27.61
N LEU A 437 5.59 -14.68 -27.64
CA LEU A 437 6.13 -15.61 -26.66
C LEU A 437 6.55 -14.86 -25.39
N GLY A 438 6.54 -15.56 -24.25
CA GLY A 438 6.96 -15.02 -22.95
C GLY A 438 5.86 -14.22 -22.24
N MET A 439 6.28 -13.42 -21.24
CA MET A 439 5.38 -12.65 -20.38
C MET A 439 5.42 -11.15 -20.70
N GLY A 440 4.27 -10.49 -20.67
CA GLY A 440 4.17 -9.06 -20.88
C GLY A 440 2.82 -8.49 -20.44
N ALA A 441 2.69 -7.16 -20.53
CA ALA A 441 1.43 -6.49 -20.20
C ALA A 441 0.48 -6.46 -21.40
N ILE A 442 -0.81 -6.67 -21.15
CA ILE A 442 -1.87 -6.56 -22.14
C ILE A 442 -2.84 -5.46 -21.70
N LYS A 443 -3.09 -4.51 -22.59
CA LYS A 443 -4.14 -3.49 -22.48
C LYS A 443 -5.35 -3.93 -23.28
N GLY A 444 -6.55 -3.57 -22.85
CA GLY A 444 -7.75 -3.89 -23.61
C GLY A 444 -9.03 -3.48 -22.90
N LEU A 445 -10.13 -3.53 -23.64
CA LEU A 445 -11.46 -3.39 -23.05
C LEU A 445 -11.79 -4.66 -22.29
N ALA A 446 -12.12 -4.55 -21.00
CA ALA A 446 -12.61 -5.65 -20.20
C ALA A 446 -14.05 -5.98 -20.61
N GLY A 447 -14.26 -7.11 -21.27
CA GLY A 447 -15.56 -7.64 -21.64
C GLY A 447 -15.95 -8.85 -20.82
N VAL A 448 -17.23 -9.20 -20.87
CA VAL A 448 -17.74 -10.51 -20.43
C VAL A 448 -18.60 -11.06 -21.56
N PHE A 449 -18.51 -12.36 -21.82
CA PHE A 449 -19.37 -13.02 -22.79
C PHE A 449 -19.73 -14.43 -22.32
N SER A 450 -21.01 -14.65 -22.03
CA SER A 450 -21.53 -15.95 -21.57
C SER A 450 -20.74 -16.48 -20.35
N GLY A 451 -20.55 -15.61 -19.35
CA GLY A 451 -19.81 -15.89 -18.12
C GLY A 451 -18.28 -15.90 -18.23
N THR A 452 -17.71 -15.70 -19.43
CA THR A 452 -16.25 -15.65 -19.62
C THR A 452 -15.76 -14.21 -19.67
N SER A 453 -14.96 -13.80 -18.69
CA SER A 453 -14.26 -12.51 -18.73
C SER A 453 -13.14 -12.53 -19.76
N GLN A 454 -13.01 -11.44 -20.51
CA GLN A 454 -12.12 -11.34 -21.66
C GLN A 454 -11.52 -9.94 -21.78
N LEU A 455 -10.29 -9.84 -22.25
CA LEU A 455 -9.66 -8.60 -22.69
C LEU A 455 -9.77 -8.48 -24.21
N LEU A 456 -10.20 -7.31 -24.69
CA LEU A 456 -10.26 -6.98 -26.11
C LEU A 456 -9.21 -5.89 -26.41
N PRO A 457 -8.00 -6.24 -26.87
CA PRO A 457 -7.00 -5.26 -27.27
C PRO A 457 -7.53 -4.35 -28.37
N GLN A 458 -7.18 -3.06 -28.32
CA GLN A 458 -7.64 -2.05 -29.29
C GLN A 458 -6.55 -1.67 -30.29
N SER A 459 -5.40 -2.33 -30.23
CA SER A 459 -4.30 -2.21 -31.19
C SER A 459 -3.33 -3.37 -31.02
N ARG A 460 -2.41 -3.58 -31.97
CA ARG A 460 -1.30 -4.53 -31.76
C ARG A 460 -0.39 -4.11 -30.61
N SER A 461 -0.12 -2.81 -30.48
CA SER A 461 0.67 -2.22 -29.39
C SER A 461 0.02 -2.41 -28.01
N ASP A 462 -1.27 -2.69 -27.93
CA ASP A 462 -1.90 -2.99 -26.65
C ASP A 462 -1.39 -4.32 -26.06
N VAL A 463 -0.76 -5.18 -26.87
CA VAL A 463 -0.20 -6.46 -26.42
C VAL A 463 1.32 -6.40 -26.40
N PHE A 464 1.91 -6.40 -25.21
CA PHE A 464 3.37 -6.50 -25.00
C PHE A 464 4.17 -5.36 -25.68
N ASP A 465 3.62 -4.14 -25.76
CA ASP A 465 4.24 -2.95 -26.39
C ASP A 465 5.70 -2.72 -25.96
N ASN A 466 5.95 -2.98 -24.67
CA ASN A 466 7.24 -2.81 -24.00
C ASN A 466 7.65 -4.12 -23.35
N MET A 467 7.60 -5.23 -24.10
CA MET A 467 8.18 -6.46 -23.60
C MET A 467 9.63 -6.18 -23.16
N PRO A 468 10.02 -6.51 -21.91
CA PRO A 468 11.41 -6.36 -21.49
C PRO A 468 12.30 -7.02 -22.54
N ALA A 469 13.41 -6.36 -22.91
CA ALA A 469 14.40 -6.97 -23.79
C ALA A 469 14.70 -8.38 -23.25
N GLY A 470 14.58 -9.39 -24.12
CA GLY A 470 14.58 -10.76 -23.66
C GLY A 470 15.83 -11.06 -22.83
N SER A 471 15.63 -11.70 -21.69
CA SER A 471 16.69 -11.91 -20.68
C SER A 471 16.80 -13.36 -20.25
N ILE A 472 17.99 -13.73 -19.80
CA ILE A 472 18.30 -15.00 -19.17
C ILE A 472 18.66 -14.68 -17.72
N ALA A 473 18.12 -15.40 -16.74
CA ALA A 473 18.50 -15.26 -15.34
C ALA A 473 19.11 -16.57 -14.84
N ILE A 474 20.19 -16.47 -14.06
CA ILE A 474 20.87 -17.60 -13.40
C ILE A 474 20.84 -17.33 -11.89
N THR A 475 20.30 -18.27 -11.12
CA THR A 475 20.01 -18.04 -9.68
C THR A 475 20.94 -18.80 -8.73
N GLN A 476 21.91 -19.56 -9.24
CA GLN A 476 22.84 -20.35 -8.42
C GLN A 476 24.29 -20.18 -8.88
N ALA A 477 25.21 -20.06 -7.92
CA ALA A 477 26.65 -19.98 -8.18
C ALA A 477 27.27 -21.38 -8.22
N ILE A 478 28.12 -21.62 -9.21
CA ILE A 478 28.95 -22.82 -9.32
C ILE A 478 30.28 -22.56 -8.59
N THR A 479 30.74 -23.55 -7.83
CA THR A 479 32.02 -23.51 -7.10
C THR A 479 33.10 -24.31 -7.82
N ASP A 480 34.34 -24.23 -7.35
CA ASP A 480 35.46 -25.00 -7.91
C ASP A 480 35.22 -26.52 -7.82
N PHE A 481 35.54 -27.25 -8.88
CA PHE A 481 35.31 -28.70 -8.99
C PHE A 481 36.40 -29.56 -8.32
N GLY A 482 37.40 -28.97 -7.67
CA GLY A 482 38.49 -29.69 -7.03
C GLY A 482 39.45 -30.33 -8.03
N SER A 483 40.19 -31.35 -7.58
CA SER A 483 41.21 -32.03 -8.39
C SER A 483 40.64 -33.24 -9.12
N VAL A 484 40.87 -33.33 -10.43
CA VAL A 484 40.42 -34.45 -11.28
C VAL A 484 41.57 -34.88 -12.19
N MET A 485 41.79 -36.19 -12.28
CA MET A 485 42.77 -36.78 -13.18
C MET A 485 42.44 -36.49 -14.64
N THR A 486 43.46 -36.42 -15.49
CA THR A 486 43.30 -36.33 -16.95
C THR A 486 42.36 -37.45 -17.44
N ASN A 487 41.38 -37.10 -18.25
CA ASN A 487 40.29 -37.95 -18.76
C ASN A 487 39.33 -38.51 -17.69
N GLY A 488 39.42 -38.01 -16.45
CA GLY A 488 38.43 -38.25 -15.39
C GLY A 488 37.27 -37.24 -15.43
N ASN A 489 36.26 -37.46 -14.60
CA ASN A 489 35.13 -36.54 -14.43
C ASN A 489 34.94 -36.20 -12.95
N SER A 490 34.67 -34.93 -12.64
CA SER A 490 34.21 -34.52 -11.31
C SER A 490 32.77 -34.99 -11.05
N THR A 491 32.34 -34.90 -9.78
CA THR A 491 30.90 -34.79 -9.48
C THR A 491 30.34 -33.54 -10.15
N SER A 492 29.09 -33.61 -10.61
CA SER A 492 28.40 -32.48 -11.23
C SER A 492 27.90 -31.50 -10.16
N GLN A 493 27.75 -30.24 -10.57
CA GLN A 493 27.03 -29.20 -9.83
C GLN A 493 25.87 -28.72 -10.70
N SER A 494 24.77 -28.28 -10.07
CA SER A 494 23.59 -27.79 -10.79
C SER A 494 23.38 -26.29 -10.63
N TYR A 495 22.66 -25.71 -11.58
CA TYR A 495 22.18 -24.33 -11.54
C TYR A 495 20.87 -24.22 -12.33
N THR A 496 20.06 -23.20 -12.07
CA THR A 496 18.80 -22.98 -12.78
C THR A 496 18.85 -21.78 -13.71
N ILE A 497 18.14 -21.89 -14.83
CA ILE A 497 17.91 -20.81 -15.78
C ILE A 497 16.43 -20.48 -15.89
N LEU A 498 16.11 -19.19 -16.01
CA LEU A 498 14.78 -18.69 -16.37
C LEU A 498 14.95 -17.73 -17.53
N THR A 499 14.12 -17.84 -18.57
CA THR A 499 14.12 -16.89 -19.68
C THR A 499 12.84 -16.08 -19.71
N VAL A 500 12.95 -14.85 -20.18
CA VAL A 500 11.80 -14.01 -20.50
C VAL A 500 11.93 -13.60 -21.95
N GLY A 501 10.96 -13.97 -22.78
CA GLY A 501 10.90 -13.57 -24.19
C GLY A 501 11.90 -14.25 -25.11
N ALA A 502 12.38 -15.45 -24.76
CA ALA A 502 13.14 -16.28 -25.69
C ALA A 502 12.24 -16.72 -26.85
N THR A 503 12.72 -16.58 -28.10
CA THR A 503 11.98 -17.00 -29.30
C THR A 503 12.62 -18.19 -30.02
N GLU A 504 13.80 -18.59 -29.59
CA GLU A 504 14.59 -19.70 -30.14
C GLU A 504 15.24 -20.47 -28.99
N ASN A 505 15.54 -21.75 -29.21
CA ASN A 505 16.20 -22.59 -28.21
C ASN A 505 17.51 -21.98 -27.71
N ILE A 506 17.78 -22.13 -26.41
CA ILE A 506 18.96 -21.56 -25.78
C ILE A 506 20.11 -22.56 -25.94
N MET A 507 21.16 -22.13 -26.63
CA MET A 507 22.42 -22.87 -26.70
C MET A 507 23.22 -22.61 -25.44
N VAL A 508 23.48 -23.66 -24.68
CA VAL A 508 24.35 -23.66 -23.50
C VAL A 508 25.64 -24.34 -23.88
N SER A 509 26.75 -23.60 -23.88
CA SER A 509 28.07 -24.10 -24.26
C SER A 509 29.05 -24.02 -23.09
N ALA A 510 29.80 -25.10 -22.89
CA ALA A 510 30.90 -25.16 -21.94
C ALA A 510 32.24 -24.89 -22.64
N SER A 511 33.16 -24.25 -21.93
CA SER A 511 34.57 -24.16 -22.39
C SER A 511 35.27 -25.51 -22.30
N ASP A 512 36.41 -25.65 -22.99
CA ASP A 512 37.25 -26.84 -22.90
C ASP A 512 37.50 -27.26 -21.45
N ASN A 513 37.50 -28.57 -21.22
CA ASN A 513 37.59 -29.23 -19.90
C ASN A 513 36.31 -29.17 -19.04
N PHE A 514 35.22 -28.62 -19.55
CA PHE A 514 33.93 -28.63 -18.87
C PHE A 514 32.86 -29.18 -19.80
N GLU A 515 31.84 -29.79 -19.21
CA GLU A 515 30.69 -30.31 -19.93
C GLU A 515 29.40 -29.91 -19.22
N VAL A 516 28.33 -29.79 -19.98
CA VAL A 516 26.98 -29.44 -19.52
C VAL A 516 25.99 -30.57 -19.82
N SER A 517 24.93 -30.64 -19.03
CA SER A 517 23.88 -31.65 -19.16
C SER A 517 22.50 -31.10 -18.77
N LEU A 518 21.45 -31.65 -19.38
CA LEU A 518 20.05 -31.40 -19.03
C LEU A 518 19.50 -32.41 -18.00
N ASP A 519 20.13 -33.58 -17.88
CA ASP A 519 19.59 -34.76 -17.18
C ASP A 519 20.54 -35.33 -16.11
N ASP A 520 21.73 -34.74 -15.95
CA ASP A 520 22.80 -35.20 -15.05
C ASP A 520 23.37 -36.59 -15.39
N VAL A 521 23.12 -37.07 -16.61
CA VAL A 521 23.58 -38.39 -17.09
C VAL A 521 24.35 -38.23 -18.38
N THR A 522 23.79 -37.51 -19.35
CA THR A 522 24.36 -37.28 -20.67
C THR A 522 25.02 -35.91 -20.70
N PHE A 523 26.36 -35.89 -20.71
CA PHE A 523 27.17 -34.67 -20.73
C PHE A 523 27.78 -34.42 -22.11
N ALA A 524 27.89 -33.14 -22.48
CA ALA A 524 28.50 -32.70 -23.72
C ALA A 524 29.10 -31.29 -23.59
N GLY A 525 29.95 -30.88 -24.54
CA GLY A 525 30.45 -29.51 -24.61
C GLY A 525 29.36 -28.45 -24.89
N SER A 526 28.17 -28.87 -25.36
CA SER A 526 27.02 -27.99 -25.50
C SER A 526 25.70 -28.76 -25.46
N VAL A 527 24.64 -28.12 -24.94
CA VAL A 527 23.26 -28.62 -24.97
C VAL A 527 22.30 -27.53 -25.45
N MET A 528 21.14 -27.93 -25.98
CA MET A 528 20.07 -27.02 -26.39
C MET A 528 18.93 -27.11 -25.38
N VAL A 529 18.54 -25.98 -24.81
CA VAL A 529 17.37 -25.88 -23.93
C VAL A 529 16.17 -25.41 -24.74
N ASP A 530 15.04 -26.07 -24.57
CA ASP A 530 13.77 -25.68 -25.18
C ASP A 530 13.27 -24.36 -24.57
N TYR A 531 13.13 -23.35 -25.42
CA TYR A 531 12.73 -22.00 -24.99
C TYR A 531 11.28 -21.94 -24.50
N THR A 532 10.42 -22.86 -24.95
CA THR A 532 9.01 -22.91 -24.54
C THR A 532 8.90 -23.32 -23.07
N LEU A 533 9.81 -24.16 -22.60
CA LEU A 533 9.87 -24.58 -21.20
C LEU A 533 10.52 -23.51 -20.33
N SER A 534 11.62 -22.90 -20.79
CA SER A 534 12.36 -21.90 -20.00
C SER A 534 11.64 -20.56 -19.87
N ASN A 535 10.69 -20.25 -20.76
CA ASN A 535 9.84 -19.06 -20.67
C ASN A 535 8.67 -19.20 -19.68
N VAL A 536 8.33 -20.43 -19.30
CA VAL A 536 7.16 -20.73 -18.43
C VAL A 536 7.60 -21.09 -17.01
N GLY A 537 8.88 -21.41 -16.80
CA GLY A 537 9.42 -21.67 -15.47
C GLY A 537 10.94 -21.89 -15.46
N ALA A 538 11.53 -21.94 -14.26
CA ALA A 538 12.96 -22.17 -14.11
C ALA A 538 13.32 -23.63 -14.43
N LEU A 539 14.38 -23.83 -15.21
CA LEU A 539 14.91 -25.14 -15.59
C LEU A 539 16.27 -25.41 -14.96
N THR A 540 16.47 -26.63 -14.46
CA THR A 540 17.74 -27.06 -13.88
C THR A 540 18.69 -27.60 -14.95
N LEU A 541 19.94 -27.19 -14.89
CA LEU A 541 21.05 -27.65 -15.72
C LEU A 541 22.19 -28.12 -14.83
N TYR A 542 23.04 -28.98 -15.37
CA TYR A 542 24.18 -29.56 -14.68
C TYR A 542 25.47 -29.22 -15.43
N VAL A 543 26.56 -29.04 -14.68
CA VAL A 543 27.90 -28.81 -15.20
C VAL A 543 28.89 -29.68 -14.43
N ARG A 544 29.88 -30.22 -15.13
CA ARG A 544 30.99 -30.97 -14.53
C ARG A 544 32.34 -30.56 -15.12
N PHE A 545 33.41 -30.84 -14.39
CA PHE A 545 34.78 -30.71 -14.86
C PHE A 545 35.25 -32.06 -15.44
N SER A 546 35.74 -32.03 -16.67
CA SER A 546 36.20 -33.19 -17.45
C SER A 546 37.51 -32.83 -18.18
N PRO A 547 38.65 -32.76 -17.47
CA PRO A 547 39.90 -32.28 -18.04
C PRO A 547 40.53 -33.28 -19.01
N THR A 548 41.06 -32.78 -20.12
CA THR A 548 41.63 -33.62 -21.20
C THR A 548 43.02 -33.18 -21.66
N THR A 549 43.62 -32.16 -21.03
CA THR A 549 44.84 -31.56 -21.57
C THR A 549 46.10 -32.36 -21.24
N GLY A 550 46.07 -33.21 -20.21
CA GLY A 550 47.23 -33.93 -19.69
C GLY A 550 48.24 -33.06 -18.94
N ILE A 551 47.98 -31.76 -18.81
CA ILE A 551 48.87 -30.79 -18.18
C ILE A 551 48.32 -30.47 -16.80
N ALA A 552 49.01 -30.91 -15.75
CA ALA A 552 48.60 -30.65 -14.39
C ALA A 552 48.48 -29.13 -14.10
N GLY A 553 47.44 -28.75 -13.36
CA GLY A 553 47.21 -27.39 -12.92
C GLY A 553 45.76 -26.91 -13.07
N ASN A 554 45.51 -25.71 -12.56
CA ASN A 554 44.17 -25.12 -12.56
C ASN A 554 43.69 -24.82 -13.99
N LYS A 555 42.46 -25.23 -14.29
CA LYS A 555 41.72 -24.93 -15.51
C LYS A 555 40.58 -24.01 -15.15
N SER A 556 40.38 -22.99 -15.96
CA SER A 556 39.25 -22.08 -15.82
C SER A 556 38.56 -21.96 -17.16
N GLY A 557 37.25 -21.80 -17.12
CA GLY A 557 36.42 -21.69 -18.30
C GLY A 557 35.14 -20.95 -18.00
N THR A 558 34.30 -20.83 -19.01
CA THR A 558 32.97 -20.24 -18.90
C THR A 558 31.90 -21.20 -19.39
N ILE A 559 30.73 -21.11 -18.76
CA ILE A 559 29.49 -21.62 -19.34
C ILE A 559 28.74 -20.43 -19.94
N THR A 560 28.38 -20.53 -21.21
CA THR A 560 27.76 -19.45 -22.00
C THR A 560 26.37 -19.86 -22.46
N HIS A 561 25.39 -19.01 -22.20
CA HIS A 561 24.00 -19.14 -22.62
C HIS A 561 23.71 -18.11 -23.70
N SER A 562 23.27 -18.58 -24.86
CA SER A 562 22.96 -17.70 -25.99
C SER A 562 21.71 -18.16 -26.72
N SER A 563 20.91 -17.21 -27.17
CA SER A 563 19.78 -17.43 -28.05
C SER A 563 19.56 -16.19 -28.90
N THR A 564 18.94 -16.34 -30.07
CA THR A 564 18.56 -15.22 -30.92
C THR A 564 17.60 -14.30 -30.18
N GLY A 565 17.90 -13.00 -30.13
CA GLY A 565 17.03 -12.01 -29.48
C GLY A 565 17.22 -11.88 -27.96
N LEU A 566 18.06 -12.70 -27.33
CA LEU A 566 18.45 -12.56 -25.93
C LEU A 566 19.87 -11.99 -25.80
N SER A 567 20.11 -11.21 -24.75
CA SER A 567 21.49 -10.89 -24.36
C SER A 567 22.15 -12.15 -23.80
N ALA A 568 23.28 -12.54 -24.38
CA ALA A 568 24.04 -13.70 -23.90
C ALA A 568 24.52 -13.48 -22.46
N ILE A 569 24.49 -14.54 -21.66
CA ILE A 569 24.98 -14.55 -20.28
C ILE A 569 26.03 -15.64 -20.13
N GLN A 570 27.01 -15.40 -19.26
CA GLN A 570 28.04 -16.37 -18.95
C GLN A 570 28.47 -16.27 -17.49
N PHE A 571 28.89 -17.39 -16.91
CA PHE A 571 29.54 -17.44 -15.60
C PHE A 571 30.83 -18.27 -15.66
N GLN A 572 31.72 -18.06 -14.69
CA GLN A 572 33.03 -18.71 -14.62
C GLN A 572 32.95 -20.05 -13.90
N VAL A 573 33.75 -21.01 -14.34
CA VAL A 573 33.95 -22.33 -13.73
C VAL A 573 35.43 -22.64 -13.61
N SER A 574 35.82 -23.43 -12.61
CA SER A 574 37.22 -23.83 -12.39
C SER A 574 37.37 -25.23 -11.80
N GLY A 575 38.51 -25.87 -12.04
CA GLY A 575 38.91 -27.15 -11.47
C GLY A 575 40.39 -27.42 -11.75
N THR A 576 41.02 -28.34 -11.01
CA THR A 576 42.45 -28.65 -11.13
C THR A 576 42.67 -29.99 -11.82
N GLU A 577 43.36 -29.99 -12.97
CA GLU A 577 43.75 -31.23 -13.65
C GLU A 577 45.00 -31.84 -12.98
N THR A 578 45.03 -33.16 -12.81
CA THR A 578 46.21 -33.92 -12.36
C THR A 578 46.65 -34.93 -13.44
N SER A 579 47.96 -35.23 -13.51
CA SER A 579 48.56 -36.07 -14.57
C SER A 579 48.39 -37.58 -14.33
N SER A 580 48.32 -38.37 -15.41
CA SER A 580 48.33 -39.84 -15.36
C SER A 580 49.62 -40.41 -14.77
N GLN A 581 49.51 -41.37 -13.85
CA GLN A 581 50.64 -42.13 -13.26
C GLN A 581 50.79 -43.47 -14.00
N SER A 582 52.02 -43.91 -14.28
CA SER A 582 52.33 -45.20 -14.92
C SER A 582 52.74 -46.21 -13.85
N VAL A 583 52.17 -47.42 -13.86
CA VAL A 583 52.63 -48.52 -13.00
C VAL A 583 54.01 -48.96 -13.46
N ILE A 584 54.98 -48.91 -12.55
CA ILE A 584 56.38 -49.28 -12.73
C ILE A 584 56.57 -50.77 -12.43
N ALA A 585 55.92 -51.25 -11.36
CA ALA A 585 55.99 -52.62 -10.89
C ALA A 585 54.76 -52.90 -10.00
N SER A 586 54.28 -54.14 -9.97
CA SER A 586 53.11 -54.52 -9.16
C SER A 586 53.12 -56.00 -8.81
N THR A 587 52.34 -56.42 -7.82
CA THR A 587 51.90 -57.81 -7.67
C THR A 587 50.46 -57.82 -7.17
N SER A 588 49.66 -58.71 -7.77
CA SER A 588 48.31 -59.09 -7.33
C SER A 588 48.31 -60.51 -6.75
N PHE A 589 49.49 -61.12 -6.62
CA PHE A 589 49.70 -62.49 -6.17
C PHE A 589 49.06 -63.57 -7.07
N GLU A 590 48.55 -63.23 -8.26
CA GLU A 590 47.77 -64.11 -9.14
C GLU A 590 48.62 -65.21 -9.81
N GLU A 591 49.94 -65.08 -9.78
CA GLU A 591 50.86 -66.09 -10.33
C GLU A 591 51.39 -67.07 -9.28
N MET A 592 51.16 -66.78 -7.99
CA MET A 592 51.52 -67.67 -6.88
C MET A 592 50.54 -68.85 -6.78
N VAL A 593 51.02 -69.99 -6.30
CA VAL A 593 50.22 -71.22 -6.20
C VAL A 593 49.52 -71.30 -4.84
N VAL A 594 48.19 -71.29 -4.86
CA VAL A 594 47.34 -71.58 -3.69
C VAL A 594 47.34 -73.09 -3.41
N GLY A 595 47.51 -73.48 -2.14
CA GLY A 595 47.55 -74.87 -1.69
C GLY A 595 46.81 -75.09 -0.38
N SER A 596 47.18 -76.15 0.36
CA SER A 596 46.76 -76.32 1.75
C SER A 596 47.46 -75.34 2.70
N GLN A 597 47.08 -75.34 3.98
CA GLN A 597 47.80 -74.63 5.05
C GLN A 597 49.31 -74.87 4.95
N TYR A 598 50.09 -73.81 5.18
CA TYR A 598 51.53 -73.83 5.16
C TYR A 598 52.08 -74.37 6.48
N THR A 599 53.01 -75.31 6.43
CA THR A 599 53.69 -75.84 7.63
C THR A 599 55.17 -75.55 7.55
N ASP A 600 55.64 -74.58 8.34
CA ASP A 600 57.06 -74.31 8.48
C ASP A 600 57.81 -75.55 9.00
N THR A 601 58.96 -75.84 8.37
CA THR A 601 59.84 -76.96 8.73
C THR A 601 61.07 -76.52 9.51
N GLY A 602 61.21 -75.21 9.74
CA GLY A 602 62.25 -74.58 10.55
C GLY A 602 62.08 -74.79 12.06
N ASP A 603 62.97 -74.16 12.82
CA ASP A 603 62.90 -74.16 14.28
C ASP A 603 62.14 -72.90 14.73
N ALA A 604 60.92 -73.07 15.22
CA ALA A 604 60.05 -72.00 15.71
C ALA A 604 60.67 -71.12 16.81
N SER A 605 61.79 -71.55 17.43
CA SER A 605 62.50 -70.75 18.43
C SER A 605 63.61 -69.86 17.87
N MET A 606 63.81 -69.85 16.54
CA MET A 606 64.87 -69.08 15.88
C MET A 606 64.33 -68.30 14.68
N ASP A 607 64.88 -67.11 14.45
CA ASP A 607 64.66 -66.38 13.21
C ASP A 607 65.23 -67.15 12.02
N HIS A 608 64.43 -67.33 10.97
CA HIS A 608 64.85 -68.02 9.76
C HIS A 608 63.99 -67.64 8.55
N ASP A 609 64.47 -68.05 7.39
CA ASP A 609 63.83 -67.85 6.10
C ASP A 609 62.74 -68.90 5.89
N LEU A 610 61.56 -68.49 5.45
CA LEU A 610 60.50 -69.43 5.06
C LEU A 610 60.79 -69.95 3.65
N VAL A 611 60.28 -71.13 3.33
CA VAL A 611 60.48 -71.74 2.00
C VAL A 611 59.22 -72.43 1.52
N ASN A 612 58.91 -72.33 0.23
CA ASN A 612 57.73 -72.99 -0.34
C ASN A 612 57.76 -74.52 -0.20
N ASN A 613 56.64 -75.07 0.28
CA ASN A 613 56.43 -76.51 0.44
C ASN A 613 55.57 -77.08 -0.71
N PRO A 614 55.87 -78.29 -1.22
CA PRO A 614 55.05 -78.90 -2.27
C PRO A 614 53.59 -79.16 -1.86
N GLY A 615 52.65 -78.47 -2.52
CA GLY A 615 51.20 -78.67 -2.34
C GLY A 615 50.55 -77.80 -1.27
N GLU A 616 51.33 -76.99 -0.57
CA GLU A 616 50.88 -75.96 0.38
C GLU A 616 50.88 -74.59 -0.32
N SER A 617 50.21 -73.60 0.28
CA SER A 617 50.23 -72.23 -0.23
C SER A 617 51.65 -71.67 -0.25
N GLU A 618 52.00 -71.00 -1.34
CA GLU A 618 53.32 -70.36 -1.48
C GLU A 618 53.43 -69.14 -0.56
N VAL A 619 54.52 -69.08 0.18
CA VAL A 619 54.92 -67.95 1.03
C VAL A 619 55.96 -67.06 0.33
N ASP A 620 56.73 -67.64 -0.60
CA ASP A 620 57.71 -66.93 -1.43
C ASP A 620 57.33 -66.93 -2.90
N PHE A 621 57.74 -65.89 -3.62
CA PHE A 621 57.60 -65.80 -5.06
C PHE A 621 58.83 -65.14 -5.68
N THR A 622 59.39 -65.79 -6.70
CA THR A 622 60.42 -65.15 -7.53
C THR A 622 59.72 -64.30 -8.59
N ALA A 623 60.11 -63.02 -8.71
CA ALA A 623 59.55 -62.11 -9.70
C ALA A 623 59.42 -62.70 -11.10
N SER A 624 58.31 -62.36 -11.75
CA SER A 624 58.02 -62.71 -13.14
C SER A 624 58.14 -61.47 -14.05
N ALA A 625 57.64 -61.58 -15.28
CA ALA A 625 57.55 -60.43 -16.18
C ALA A 625 56.43 -59.44 -15.79
N THR A 626 55.54 -59.86 -14.89
CA THR A 626 54.24 -59.23 -14.62
C THR A 626 54.02 -58.98 -13.13
N GLU A 627 54.61 -59.79 -12.24
CA GLU A 627 54.51 -59.63 -10.79
C GLU A 627 55.89 -59.47 -10.12
N ILE A 628 55.97 -58.60 -9.10
CA ILE A 628 57.16 -58.44 -8.25
C ILE A 628 57.30 -59.62 -7.29
N GLY A 629 58.53 -59.98 -6.95
CA GLY A 629 58.82 -61.05 -6.01
C GLY A 629 58.47 -60.68 -4.57
N VAL A 630 58.20 -61.71 -3.76
CA VAL A 630 58.02 -61.62 -2.31
C VAL A 630 58.84 -62.71 -1.65
N ASP A 631 59.52 -62.35 -0.56
CA ASP A 631 60.43 -63.21 0.21
C ASP A 631 59.98 -63.16 1.68
N ALA A 632 59.57 -64.30 2.22
CA ALA A 632 58.97 -64.41 3.54
C ALA A 632 59.94 -64.95 4.58
N SER A 633 59.93 -64.36 5.78
CA SER A 633 60.75 -64.83 6.89
C SER A 633 59.97 -64.85 8.20
N TYR A 634 60.37 -65.76 9.09
CA TYR A 634 59.84 -65.87 10.44
C TYR A 634 60.83 -65.32 11.46
N PHE A 635 60.32 -64.60 12.44
CA PHE A 635 61.05 -64.08 13.58
C PHE A 635 60.41 -64.56 14.89
N ALA A 636 61.23 -65.18 15.74
CA ALA A 636 60.79 -65.75 17.00
C ALA A 636 60.66 -64.64 18.08
N THR A 637 59.55 -63.91 18.05
CA THR A 637 59.26 -62.80 18.97
C THR A 637 58.49 -63.21 20.22
N ARG A 638 57.97 -64.46 20.27
CA ARG A 638 57.14 -64.99 21.36
C ARG A 638 57.81 -66.24 21.97
N ASP A 639 57.92 -66.29 23.30
CA ASP A 639 58.77 -67.29 24.00
C ASP A 639 58.25 -68.74 23.97
N MET A 640 56.98 -69.02 23.59
CA MET A 640 56.36 -70.35 23.71
C MET A 640 55.28 -70.73 22.64
N GLY A 641 55.28 -70.10 21.46
CA GLY A 641 54.33 -70.45 20.37
C GLY A 641 54.74 -71.68 19.56
N SER A 642 53.82 -72.23 18.76
CA SER A 642 54.16 -73.23 17.72
C SER A 642 54.94 -72.61 16.56
N GLY A 643 55.03 -71.27 16.50
CA GLY A 643 55.42 -70.54 15.29
C GLY A 643 54.52 -70.96 14.15
N LEU A 644 55.05 -70.98 12.93
CA LEU A 644 54.30 -71.41 11.75
C LEU A 644 54.32 -72.95 11.54
N THR A 645 54.64 -73.75 12.57
CA THR A 645 54.97 -75.19 12.43
C THR A 645 53.79 -76.14 12.64
N ASP A 646 52.60 -75.65 13.00
CA ASP A 646 51.41 -76.47 13.24
C ASP A 646 50.30 -76.35 12.18
N GLY A 647 50.55 -75.54 11.15
CA GLY A 647 49.78 -75.54 9.91
C GLY A 647 48.88 -74.32 9.82
N ASP A 648 49.41 -73.28 9.20
CA ASP A 648 48.90 -71.93 9.31
C ASP A 648 48.37 -71.42 7.97
N PHE A 649 47.41 -70.51 8.05
CA PHE A 649 46.89 -69.82 6.87
C PHE A 649 47.78 -68.61 6.55
N VAL A 650 48.99 -68.90 6.07
CA VAL A 650 49.96 -67.91 5.61
C VAL A 650 50.36 -68.15 4.15
N GLY A 651 50.77 -67.08 3.46
CA GLY A 651 51.08 -67.11 2.03
C GLY A 651 49.88 -66.79 1.15
N VAL A 652 49.93 -67.16 -0.13
CA VAL A 652 48.84 -66.85 -1.07
C VAL A 652 47.56 -67.63 -0.73
N SER A 653 46.41 -66.95 -0.83
CA SER A 653 45.09 -67.46 -0.45
C SER A 653 44.02 -66.95 -1.42
N ASP A 654 43.15 -67.84 -1.89
CA ASP A 654 41.94 -67.52 -2.66
C ASP A 654 40.67 -67.49 -1.78
N PHE A 655 40.83 -67.53 -0.46
CA PHE A 655 39.73 -67.61 0.48
C PHE A 655 39.03 -66.26 0.68
N ALA A 656 38.06 -65.96 -0.18
CA ALA A 656 37.24 -64.75 -0.10
C ALA A 656 36.22 -64.73 1.06
N GLY A 657 36.16 -65.76 1.93
CA GLY A 657 35.16 -65.86 3.00
C GLY A 657 35.28 -64.78 4.08
N VAL A 658 36.49 -64.27 4.31
CA VAL A 658 36.78 -63.18 5.26
C VAL A 658 36.71 -61.82 4.57
N VAL A 659 37.37 -61.69 3.41
CA VAL A 659 37.54 -60.41 2.69
C VAL A 659 36.40 -60.06 1.73
N GLY A 660 35.47 -60.98 1.49
CA GLY A 660 34.36 -60.84 0.54
C GLY A 660 34.79 -61.03 -0.92
N ALA A 661 35.73 -60.23 -1.38
CA ALA A 661 36.42 -60.34 -2.67
C ALA A 661 37.80 -59.68 -2.57
N PHE A 662 38.80 -60.22 -3.27
CA PHE A 662 40.09 -59.55 -3.45
C PHE A 662 39.95 -58.31 -4.34
N THR A 663 40.79 -57.31 -4.10
CA THR A 663 40.76 -55.98 -4.74
C THR A 663 41.30 -55.98 -6.16
N ASP A 664 42.23 -56.88 -6.48
CA ASP A 664 42.67 -57.23 -7.82
C ASP A 664 42.64 -58.75 -7.96
N GLY A 665 42.25 -59.25 -9.13
CA GLY A 665 42.20 -60.69 -9.38
C GLY A 665 41.25 -61.50 -8.49
N THR A 666 41.72 -62.68 -8.05
CA THR A 666 40.94 -63.71 -7.36
C THR A 666 41.61 -64.26 -6.10
N GLN A 667 42.88 -63.93 -5.84
CA GLN A 667 43.65 -64.36 -4.70
C GLN A 667 44.51 -63.19 -4.17
N GLY A 668 45.05 -63.33 -2.96
CA GLY A 668 45.92 -62.34 -2.33
C GLY A 668 46.85 -62.99 -1.31
N TYR A 669 47.65 -62.20 -0.61
CA TYR A 669 48.60 -62.70 0.38
C TYR A 669 48.04 -62.61 1.80
N GLN A 670 48.03 -63.72 2.52
CA GLN A 670 47.50 -63.83 3.88
C GLN A 670 48.63 -63.99 4.89
N MET A 671 48.53 -63.30 6.03
CA MET A 671 49.29 -63.60 7.25
C MET A 671 48.29 -63.79 8.39
N SER A 672 48.32 -64.94 9.05
CA SER A 672 47.41 -65.33 10.12
C SER A 672 48.15 -66.26 11.07
N ASP A 673 47.77 -66.25 12.36
CA ASP A 673 48.28 -67.20 13.36
C ASP A 673 49.81 -67.32 13.39
N CYS A 674 50.52 -66.19 13.31
CA CYS A 674 51.97 -66.26 13.13
C CYS A 674 52.72 -66.81 14.35
N ASP A 675 52.08 -66.82 15.54
CA ASP A 675 52.66 -67.33 16.79
C ASP A 675 54.07 -66.77 17.05
N GLY A 676 54.22 -65.48 16.74
CA GLY A 676 55.49 -64.85 16.41
C GLY A 676 55.27 -63.83 15.31
N LYS A 677 56.36 -63.43 14.66
CA LYS A 677 56.31 -62.41 13.61
C LYS A 677 56.66 -62.98 12.25
N MET A 678 55.74 -62.85 11.30
CA MET A 678 55.99 -63.10 9.89
C MET A 678 56.29 -61.78 9.18
N ARG A 679 57.26 -61.80 8.27
CA ARG A 679 57.61 -60.67 7.41
C ARG A 679 57.52 -61.10 5.95
N ALA A 680 56.84 -60.33 5.12
CA ALA A 680 56.96 -60.37 3.67
C ALA A 680 57.83 -59.19 3.19
N THR A 681 58.92 -59.49 2.51
CA THR A 681 59.84 -58.52 1.92
C THR A 681 59.70 -58.57 0.41
N PHE A 682 59.25 -57.49 -0.21
CA PHE A 682 59.08 -57.44 -1.66
C PHE A 682 60.40 -57.13 -2.37
N ASP A 683 60.50 -57.44 -3.66
CA ASP A 683 61.66 -57.06 -4.45
C ASP A 683 61.88 -55.54 -4.48
N ALA A 684 63.14 -55.11 -4.47
CA ALA A 684 63.50 -53.69 -4.58
C ALA A 684 63.25 -53.17 -6.01
N ILE A 685 62.54 -52.04 -6.11
CA ILE A 685 62.15 -51.43 -7.39
C ILE A 685 63.09 -50.27 -7.71
N ASP A 686 63.64 -50.23 -8.93
CA ASP A 686 64.40 -49.10 -9.45
C ASP A 686 63.44 -47.99 -9.90
N ILE A 687 63.54 -46.83 -9.26
CA ILE A 687 62.73 -45.65 -9.57
C ILE A 687 63.58 -44.44 -9.99
N SER A 688 64.88 -44.65 -10.25
CA SER A 688 65.86 -43.59 -10.51
C SER A 688 65.56 -42.73 -11.74
N SER A 689 64.76 -43.24 -12.69
CA SER A 689 64.35 -42.53 -13.90
C SER A 689 63.13 -41.63 -13.73
N PHE A 690 62.47 -41.64 -12.56
CA PHE A 690 61.20 -40.94 -12.35
C PHE A 690 61.33 -39.77 -11.39
N THR A 691 60.59 -38.68 -11.65
CA THR A 691 60.59 -37.49 -10.79
C THR A 691 59.62 -37.60 -9.64
N THR A 692 58.53 -38.34 -9.82
CA THR A 692 57.55 -38.65 -8.77
C THR A 692 57.31 -40.15 -8.75
N ALA A 693 57.28 -40.73 -7.55
CA ALA A 693 56.99 -42.14 -7.35
C ALA A 693 56.17 -42.33 -6.08
N THR A 694 55.25 -43.29 -6.12
CA THR A 694 54.35 -43.66 -5.04
C THR A 694 54.28 -45.18 -4.97
N VAL A 695 54.26 -45.71 -3.76
CA VAL A 695 53.87 -47.10 -3.49
C VAL A 695 52.45 -47.10 -2.93
N SER A 696 51.65 -48.08 -3.33
CA SER A 696 50.37 -48.40 -2.72
C SER A 696 50.22 -49.90 -2.51
N LEU A 697 49.38 -50.27 -1.56
CA LEU A 697 48.90 -51.63 -1.36
C LEU A 697 47.50 -51.57 -0.75
N ASP A 698 46.68 -52.55 -1.08
CA ASP A 698 45.40 -52.75 -0.42
C ASP A 698 45.60 -53.74 0.73
N ILE A 699 45.10 -53.37 1.91
CA ILE A 699 45.12 -54.22 3.09
C ILE A 699 43.71 -54.48 3.60
N PHE A 700 43.48 -55.66 4.14
CA PHE A 700 42.30 -55.98 4.93
C PHE A 700 42.78 -56.50 6.29
N VAL A 701 42.48 -55.76 7.35
CA VAL A 701 42.71 -56.21 8.73
C VAL A 701 41.44 -56.91 9.20
N GLN A 702 41.52 -58.19 9.55
CA GLN A 702 40.34 -58.91 10.01
C GLN A 702 39.83 -58.31 11.32
N SER A 703 38.52 -58.09 11.43
CA SER A 703 37.94 -57.59 12.67
C SER A 703 37.83 -58.71 13.70
N THR A 704 38.74 -58.67 14.67
CA THR A 704 38.88 -59.61 15.79
C THR A 704 39.21 -58.82 17.05
N GLY A 705 39.46 -59.49 18.19
CA GLY A 705 39.91 -58.77 19.39
C GLY A 705 41.42 -58.70 19.38
N TRP A 706 41.99 -57.64 18.79
CA TRP A 706 43.44 -57.45 18.72
C TRP A 706 44.00 -57.05 20.10
N GLU A 707 45.16 -57.58 20.47
CA GLU A 707 45.84 -57.27 21.72
C GLU A 707 46.91 -56.18 21.51
N SER A 708 47.28 -55.46 22.57
CA SER A 708 48.31 -54.40 22.49
C SER A 708 49.73 -54.90 22.15
N ASP A 709 49.94 -56.20 22.26
CA ASP A 709 51.20 -56.87 21.89
C ASP A 709 51.21 -57.28 20.41
N ASP A 710 50.07 -57.21 19.72
CA ASP A 710 49.96 -57.51 18.29
C ASP A 710 50.30 -56.28 17.47
N ALA A 711 51.03 -56.50 16.38
CA ALA A 711 51.58 -55.40 15.61
C ALA A 711 51.58 -55.68 14.11
N ILE A 712 51.06 -54.71 13.36
CA ILE A 712 51.25 -54.58 11.92
C ILE A 712 52.26 -53.46 11.68
N ARG A 713 53.29 -53.75 10.89
CA ARG A 713 54.21 -52.72 10.41
C ARG A 713 54.37 -52.85 8.90
N ILE A 714 54.07 -51.77 8.20
CA ILE A 714 54.20 -51.65 6.75
C ILE A 714 55.07 -50.42 6.48
N TRP A 715 56.21 -50.61 5.83
CA TRP A 715 57.13 -49.52 5.57
C TRP A 715 57.91 -49.72 4.29
N VAL A 716 58.53 -48.63 3.83
CA VAL A 716 59.43 -48.64 2.68
C VAL A 716 60.86 -48.42 3.14
N VAL A 717 61.79 -49.19 2.57
CA VAL A 717 63.23 -48.94 2.68
C VAL A 717 63.70 -48.24 1.41
N GLY A 718 64.15 -46.99 1.54
CA GLY A 718 64.72 -46.18 0.46
C GLY A 718 66.25 -46.17 0.45
N ASP A 719 66.82 -45.20 -0.26
CA ASP A 719 68.27 -45.07 -0.43
C ASP A 719 68.99 -44.97 0.93
N GLY A 720 70.14 -45.64 1.05
CA GLY A 720 70.96 -45.64 2.26
C GLY A 720 70.36 -46.42 3.44
N GLY A 721 69.29 -47.20 3.23
CA GLY A 721 68.60 -47.97 4.26
C GLY A 721 67.61 -47.15 5.08
N THR A 722 67.08 -46.06 4.51
CA THR A 722 66.13 -45.18 5.20
C THR A 722 64.75 -45.86 5.28
N GLU A 723 64.25 -46.11 6.48
CA GLU A 723 62.90 -46.67 6.69
C GLU A 723 61.85 -45.56 6.82
N ILE A 724 60.72 -45.69 6.12
CA ILE A 724 59.59 -44.77 6.18
C ILE A 724 58.30 -45.57 6.35
N ASP A 725 57.66 -45.43 7.51
CA ASP A 725 56.45 -46.17 7.87
C ASP A 725 55.22 -45.66 7.08
N ILE A 726 54.53 -46.57 6.40
CA ILE A 726 53.18 -46.38 5.82
C ILE A 726 52.12 -46.63 6.91
N LEU A 727 52.30 -47.72 7.65
CA LEU A 727 51.52 -48.08 8.83
C LEU A 727 52.47 -48.65 9.89
N ASN A 728 52.31 -48.26 11.14
CA ASN A 728 53.09 -48.81 12.24
C ASN A 728 52.23 -48.82 13.50
N THR A 729 51.73 -49.99 13.87
CA THR A 729 50.87 -50.15 15.05
C THR A 729 51.63 -50.54 16.32
N ASN A 730 52.98 -50.62 16.27
CA ASN A 730 53.78 -51.10 17.40
C ASN A 730 53.47 -50.35 18.71
N GLY A 731 53.09 -51.11 19.74
CA GLY A 731 52.76 -50.58 21.06
C GLY A 731 51.42 -49.84 21.14
N MET A 732 50.57 -49.99 20.14
CA MET A 732 49.20 -49.49 20.08
C MET A 732 48.23 -50.66 19.92
N ASP A 733 47.02 -50.50 20.45
CA ASP A 733 45.95 -51.49 20.33
C ASP A 733 45.18 -51.19 19.03
N LEU A 734 45.06 -52.16 18.13
CA LEU A 734 44.44 -51.94 16.82
C LEU A 734 42.96 -51.59 16.95
N ASP A 735 42.22 -52.20 17.89
CA ASP A 735 40.79 -51.96 18.07
C ASP A 735 40.53 -50.51 18.51
N ASP A 736 41.38 -50.00 19.41
CA ASP A 736 41.25 -48.67 20.00
C ASP A 736 41.85 -47.54 19.13
N ASN A 737 42.93 -47.83 18.40
CA ASN A 737 43.71 -46.81 17.68
C ASN A 737 43.55 -46.87 16.16
N PHE A 738 43.12 -48.00 15.60
CA PHE A 738 43.05 -48.25 14.16
C PHE A 738 41.79 -49.01 13.71
N GLY A 739 40.73 -49.06 14.52
CA GLY A 739 39.51 -49.81 14.21
C GLY A 739 38.76 -49.37 12.92
N GLU A 740 39.18 -48.28 12.29
CA GLU A 740 38.73 -47.89 10.94
C GLU A 740 39.34 -48.73 9.80
N LEU A 741 40.44 -49.46 10.08
CA LEU A 741 41.08 -50.39 9.15
C LEU A 741 40.48 -51.80 9.20
N GLU A 742 39.72 -52.11 10.24
CA GLU A 742 39.16 -53.44 10.45
C GLU A 742 37.95 -53.73 9.54
N GLY A 743 37.90 -54.94 9.00
CA GLY A 743 36.73 -55.46 8.29
C GLY A 743 36.44 -54.81 6.93
N ILE A 744 37.36 -53.99 6.43
CA ILE A 744 37.26 -53.28 5.15
C ILE A 744 38.60 -53.28 4.42
N TRP A 745 38.56 -53.41 3.09
CA TRP A 745 39.73 -53.16 2.26
C TRP A 745 40.10 -51.68 2.30
N THR A 746 41.34 -51.40 2.68
CA THR A 746 41.90 -50.04 2.76
C THR A 746 43.13 -49.94 1.89
N THR A 747 43.11 -49.00 0.93
CA THR A 747 44.30 -48.65 0.16
C THR A 747 45.22 -47.77 0.99
N LEU A 748 46.39 -48.27 1.33
CA LEU A 748 47.48 -47.50 1.91
C LEU A 748 48.41 -47.02 0.80
N SER A 749 48.91 -45.78 0.91
CA SER A 749 49.86 -45.25 -0.07
C SER A 749 50.85 -44.25 0.54
N MET A 750 52.03 -44.15 -0.06
CA MET A 750 53.11 -43.26 0.38
C MET A 750 53.92 -42.78 -0.83
N SER A 751 54.23 -41.48 -0.87
CA SER A 751 55.19 -40.99 -1.85
C SER A 751 56.60 -41.39 -1.47
N VAL A 752 57.32 -41.97 -2.41
CA VAL A 752 58.70 -42.43 -2.27
C VAL A 752 59.65 -41.67 -3.20
N SER A 753 59.17 -40.54 -3.74
CA SER A 753 59.92 -39.66 -4.64
C SER A 753 61.26 -39.23 -4.04
N GLY A 754 62.30 -39.16 -4.88
CA GLY A 754 63.64 -38.74 -4.48
C GLY A 754 64.58 -39.86 -4.05
N ASN A 755 64.11 -41.11 -3.99
CA ASN A 755 64.96 -42.29 -3.90
C ASN A 755 65.33 -42.82 -5.29
N SER A 756 66.43 -43.55 -5.39
CA SER A 756 66.83 -44.29 -6.58
C SER A 756 66.29 -45.71 -6.60
N SER A 757 66.12 -46.34 -5.43
CA SER A 757 65.47 -47.63 -5.27
C SER A 757 64.66 -47.69 -3.98
N VAL A 758 63.56 -48.44 -4.00
CA VAL A 758 62.63 -48.57 -2.88
C VAL A 758 62.20 -50.02 -2.72
N GLN A 759 62.05 -50.48 -1.47
CA GLN A 759 61.62 -51.84 -1.14
C GLN A 759 60.48 -51.79 -0.12
N LEU A 760 59.35 -52.45 -0.41
CA LEU A 760 58.23 -52.56 0.53
C LEU A 760 58.44 -53.74 1.47
N ILE A 761 58.11 -53.54 2.75
CA ILE A 761 58.13 -54.60 3.76
C ILE A 761 56.83 -54.55 4.56
N VAL A 762 56.23 -55.72 4.78
CA VAL A 762 55.02 -55.92 5.59
C VAL A 762 55.31 -56.95 6.67
N GLU A 763 54.91 -56.65 7.90
CA GLU A 763 55.02 -57.54 9.05
C GLU A 763 53.68 -57.68 9.77
N LEU A 764 53.41 -58.89 10.25
CA LEU A 764 52.40 -59.20 11.26
C LEU A 764 53.08 -59.94 12.42
N ASP A 765 52.98 -59.41 13.64
CA ASP A 765 53.27 -60.12 14.89
C ASP A 765 51.94 -60.34 15.61
N SER A 766 51.55 -61.61 15.78
CA SER A 766 50.28 -62.02 16.41
C SER A 766 50.46 -63.37 17.09
N ASN A 767 49.63 -63.66 18.09
CA ASN A 767 49.61 -64.91 18.87
C ASN A 767 48.26 -65.65 18.77
N SER A 768 47.43 -65.30 17.78
CA SER A 768 46.01 -65.68 17.73
C SER A 768 45.61 -66.18 16.35
N GLY A 769 45.09 -67.40 16.27
CA GLY A 769 44.60 -67.98 15.02
C GLY A 769 43.33 -67.37 14.43
N SER A 770 42.79 -66.32 15.06
CA SER A 770 41.70 -65.53 14.49
C SER A 770 42.15 -64.20 13.89
N GLU A 771 43.32 -63.71 14.29
CA GLU A 771 43.90 -62.47 13.78
C GLU A 771 44.59 -62.74 12.45
N SER A 772 44.20 -61.96 11.45
CA SER A 772 44.81 -62.06 10.13
C SER A 772 44.81 -60.73 9.41
N ILE A 773 45.79 -60.57 8.54
CA ILE A 773 45.82 -59.51 7.54
C ILE A 773 45.89 -60.14 6.15
N TYR A 774 45.23 -59.48 5.20
CA TYR A 774 45.32 -59.81 3.79
C TYR A 774 45.90 -58.62 3.04
N LEU A 775 46.76 -58.91 2.08
CA LEU A 775 47.39 -57.95 1.20
C LEU A 775 46.98 -58.27 -0.23
N ASP A 776 46.75 -57.23 -1.00
CA ASP A 776 46.44 -57.35 -2.42
C ASP A 776 46.80 -56.05 -3.14
N ASN A 777 46.85 -56.08 -4.48
CA ASN A 777 47.03 -54.92 -5.34
C ASN A 777 48.22 -54.03 -4.93
N VAL A 778 49.39 -54.65 -4.71
CA VAL A 778 50.62 -53.93 -4.41
C VAL A 778 51.12 -53.28 -5.69
N GLN A 779 51.23 -51.96 -5.72
CA GLN A 779 51.63 -51.20 -6.90
C GLN A 779 52.68 -50.14 -6.58
N PHE A 780 53.68 -50.03 -7.44
CA PHE A 780 54.58 -48.90 -7.54
C PHE A 780 54.25 -48.15 -8.81
N PHE A 781 53.86 -46.88 -8.70
CA PHE A 781 53.54 -46.06 -9.86
C PHE A 781 54.24 -44.70 -9.82
N ALA A 782 54.57 -44.17 -10.99
CA ALA A 782 55.31 -42.94 -11.15
C ALA A 782 54.76 -42.04 -12.25
N GLY A 783 54.98 -40.74 -12.07
CA GLY A 783 54.81 -39.74 -13.11
C GLY A 783 56.18 -39.29 -13.65
N ASN A 784 56.19 -38.90 -14.93
CA ASN A 784 57.31 -38.16 -15.54
C ASN A 784 57.12 -36.65 -15.42
#